data_AF-A0A5B7XWM0-F1
#
_entry.id   AF-A0A5B7XWM0-F1
#
_cell.length_a   1.000
_cell.length_b   1.000
_cell.length_c   1.000
_cell.angle_alpha   90.00
_cell.angle_beta   90.00
_cell.angle_gamma   90.00
#
_symmetry.space_group_name_H-M   'P 1'
#
loop_
_entity.id
_entity.type
_entity.pdbx_description
1 polymer ?
#
loop_
_entity_poly.entity_id
_entity_poly.type
_entity_poly.pdbx_seq_one_letter_code
_entity_poly.pdbx_strand_id
1 'polypeptide(L)'
;MKINKIIKFLSLSTMVSFSAFQLSAIKTNYNDDNKNKPYWQFLDKYFKEMKVFDTIQKVNNNEINIIKNSNPGLNVGIIEIGNDKDNYENWMKNIRRGTKVGNINYLDFNDRWDSGIKKHGAVVTTIIGSDIGINRNAQIFYAKYNEEKLTEILETFAKNNVKLINCSFGTHAPFYYEWVNDKILNPIKSKNKGVMKPILDNYLNLLEKMAFIIDLVKWKNFDPGALEIEIKNSNVEFNELDLIENKYFALKKQREIFNKFILKHNATVIFSAGNSSQTNDEWYVKIKKKFEREWYPKNGLISHKQFINNLIDELTKIKMPELSVNELKNLQKFIEYIKTKFKPYVNNLLNDVRNFYFTFPDKTTGAESDWNKNFLISVYEKMKQWKDIDSLFLNNIITVGSVTYDKKPSDFSLYDSTNRGLNPFISSFGDFWDYNKGKKQVNISEFPKHLEKYGKEFIEDMNNMRGTSFSAPMITGLISLLQTQFAENISPNIIKVLLAHSSALVQQNNIDKKSGLALKIDGLQPNNSFNRTGFGLPNYEKMYELYATYKSNQNTYKHGIFHLNNINFTNYVQNNFSLKLLDNIRINNYDANNDNRFKYVLTASSKIFNFSDVLKKIKKIVEKQNNINKKKIIAFIDKIAEFEFENFNKNMIDIQAEVSEYNSYGSLLNKNSQSSTSFDSSTEKISIQLKTESEELSVNSSITFPQLNKILVNAQNILRKTLNNKEKLDECLNILINAYKEIIMEMEVTYASEIQNI
;
A
#
# COMPACT_ATOMS: atom_id res chain seq x y z
N MET A 1 38.52 -70.97 17.79
CA MET A 1 38.49 -69.50 17.56
C MET A 1 37.36 -69.19 16.56
N LYS A 2 36.35 -68.41 17.00
CA LYS A 2 35.20 -67.77 16.28
C LYS A 2 34.44 -68.64 15.24
N ILE A 3 33.28 -69.25 15.54
CA ILE A 3 31.89 -68.69 15.66
C ILE A 3 31.50 -67.96 14.35
N ASN A 4 30.36 -68.15 13.68
CA ASN A 4 29.26 -69.14 13.59
C ASN A 4 28.29 -68.54 12.55
N LYS A 5 27.62 -69.38 11.75
CA LYS A 5 26.22 -69.28 11.26
C LYS A 5 25.67 -67.97 10.62
N ILE A 6 25.18 -67.99 9.38
CA ILE A 6 23.85 -68.51 8.91
C ILE A 6 22.66 -67.54 9.12
N ILE A 7 22.12 -67.06 7.99
CA ILE A 7 20.69 -67.04 7.56
C ILE A 7 19.69 -66.01 8.16
N LYS A 8 19.09 -65.23 7.22
CA LYS A 8 17.69 -64.70 7.10
C LYS A 8 17.16 -63.82 8.28
N PHE A 9 16.33 -62.80 8.12
CA PHE A 9 15.24 -62.53 7.17
C PHE A 9 14.73 -61.08 7.41
N LEU A 10 14.16 -60.46 6.36
CA LEU A 10 13.09 -59.42 6.35
C LEU A 10 13.18 -58.13 7.21
N SER A 11 13.31 -57.00 6.51
CA SER A 11 12.20 -56.04 6.28
C SER A 11 12.48 -55.27 4.97
N LEU A 12 11.61 -55.34 3.94
CA LEU A 12 10.65 -54.28 3.57
C LEU A 12 11.20 -52.89 3.94
N SER A 13 11.49 -51.95 3.04
CA SER A 13 10.87 -51.57 1.76
C SER A 13 11.72 -50.43 1.15
N THR A 14 11.51 -50.11 -0.13
CA THR A 14 12.06 -48.95 -0.89
C THR A 14 13.31 -49.23 -1.74
N MET A 15 13.19 -50.12 -2.73
CA MET A 15 13.94 -49.94 -3.97
C MET A 15 13.16 -48.94 -4.84
N VAL A 16 13.58 -47.69 -4.75
CA VAL A 16 13.26 -46.63 -5.69
C VAL A 16 13.93 -47.00 -7.01
N SER A 17 13.13 -47.49 -7.96
CA SER A 17 13.50 -47.48 -9.36
C SER A 17 13.67 -46.02 -9.78
N PHE A 18 14.93 -45.60 -9.88
CA PHE A 18 15.38 -44.46 -10.68
C PHE A 18 14.96 -44.72 -12.13
N SER A 19 13.71 -44.39 -12.47
CA SER A 19 13.36 -44.06 -13.84
C SER A 19 13.80 -42.62 -14.06
N ALA A 20 14.91 -42.48 -14.77
CA ALA A 20 15.38 -41.23 -15.33
C ALA A 20 14.19 -40.42 -15.86
N PHE A 21 13.93 -39.27 -15.25
CA PHE A 21 13.21 -38.18 -15.92
C PHE A 21 14.11 -37.75 -17.08
N GLN A 22 13.97 -38.41 -18.22
CA GLN A 22 14.25 -37.76 -19.48
C GLN A 22 13.35 -36.52 -19.49
N LEU A 23 13.99 -35.35 -19.39
CA LEU A 23 13.48 -34.10 -19.94
C LEU A 23 13.12 -34.38 -21.40
N SER A 24 11.91 -34.91 -21.63
CA SER A 24 11.23 -34.64 -22.86
C SER A 24 10.99 -33.14 -22.84
N ALA A 25 11.83 -32.43 -23.58
CA ALA A 25 11.42 -31.16 -24.13
C ALA A 25 10.11 -31.43 -24.86
N ILE A 26 8.99 -31.24 -24.17
CA ILE A 26 7.70 -31.10 -24.80
C ILE A 26 7.86 -29.84 -25.64
N LYS A 27 8.28 -30.01 -26.89
CA LYS A 27 7.89 -29.13 -27.96
C LYS A 27 6.38 -29.11 -27.90
N THR A 28 5.84 -28.12 -27.20
CA THR A 28 4.44 -27.76 -27.33
C THR A 28 4.29 -27.40 -28.79
N ASN A 29 3.83 -28.36 -29.60
CA ASN A 29 3.22 -28.05 -30.87
C ASN A 29 1.99 -27.23 -30.53
N TYR A 30 2.20 -25.92 -30.38
CA TYR A 30 1.14 -24.93 -30.49
C TYR A 30 0.59 -25.11 -31.89
N ASN A 31 -0.49 -25.90 -32.01
CA ASN A 31 -1.32 -25.89 -33.19
C ASN A 31 -1.81 -24.45 -33.33
N ASP A 32 -1.28 -23.73 -34.31
CA ASP A 32 -1.59 -22.34 -34.64
C ASP A 32 -2.95 -22.28 -35.37
N ASP A 33 -3.96 -22.96 -34.79
CA ASP A 33 -5.35 -22.77 -35.18
C ASP A 33 -5.76 -21.39 -34.67
N ASN A 34 -5.67 -20.41 -35.57
CA ASN A 34 -6.06 -19.00 -35.39
C ASN A 34 -7.49 -18.79 -34.85
N LYS A 35 -8.29 -19.85 -34.64
CA LYS A 35 -9.63 -19.82 -34.04
C LYS A 35 -9.66 -20.13 -32.53
N ASN A 36 -8.59 -20.67 -31.95
CA ASN A 36 -8.49 -21.08 -30.53
C ASN A 36 -7.38 -20.36 -29.76
N LYS A 37 -6.95 -19.17 -30.20
CA LYS A 37 -6.00 -18.35 -29.43
C LYS A 37 -6.66 -17.94 -28.10
N PRO A 38 -6.02 -18.22 -26.94
CA PRO A 38 -6.60 -17.93 -25.63
C PRO A 38 -6.98 -16.45 -25.49
N TYR A 39 -8.04 -16.19 -24.73
CA TYR A 39 -8.64 -14.88 -24.43
C TYR A 39 -7.67 -13.82 -23.83
N TRP A 40 -6.43 -14.19 -23.55
CA TRP A 40 -5.53 -13.54 -22.60
C TRP A 40 -4.37 -12.74 -23.21
N GLN A 41 -4.25 -12.65 -24.53
CA GLN A 41 -3.08 -12.03 -25.21
C GLN A 41 -2.67 -10.66 -24.66
N PHE A 42 -3.64 -9.87 -24.18
CA PHE A 42 -3.37 -8.56 -23.59
C PHE A 42 -2.62 -8.61 -22.24
N LEU A 43 -2.96 -9.59 -21.38
CA LEU A 43 -2.37 -9.76 -20.05
C LEU A 43 -1.36 -10.91 -19.97
N ASP A 44 -1.24 -11.70 -21.05
CA ASP A 44 -0.50 -12.95 -21.10
C ASP A 44 0.91 -12.83 -20.55
N LYS A 45 1.60 -11.78 -21.01
CA LYS A 45 2.97 -11.51 -20.65
C LYS A 45 3.13 -11.32 -19.13
N TYR A 46 2.21 -10.61 -18.51
CA TYR A 46 2.24 -10.34 -17.06
C TYR A 46 1.82 -11.56 -16.26
N PHE A 47 0.81 -12.29 -16.72
CA PHE A 47 0.35 -13.50 -16.07
C PHE A 47 1.43 -14.59 -16.09
N LYS A 48 2.21 -14.66 -17.17
CA LYS A 48 3.39 -15.52 -17.25
C LYS A 48 4.48 -15.10 -16.25
N GLU A 49 4.80 -13.80 -16.17
CA GLU A 49 5.79 -13.29 -15.21
C GLU A 49 5.36 -13.48 -13.75
N MET A 50 4.06 -13.40 -13.46
CA MET A 50 3.48 -13.65 -12.14
C MET A 50 3.10 -15.11 -11.88
N LYS A 51 3.41 -16.03 -12.81
CA LYS A 51 3.16 -17.49 -12.70
C LYS A 51 1.69 -17.89 -12.52
N VAL A 52 0.78 -17.07 -13.04
CA VAL A 52 -0.67 -17.33 -12.98
C VAL A 52 -1.05 -18.51 -13.86
N PHE A 53 -0.55 -18.54 -15.11
CA PHE A 53 -0.91 -19.59 -16.07
C PHE A 53 -0.38 -20.96 -15.70
N ASP A 54 0.87 -21.03 -15.26
CA ASP A 54 1.52 -22.28 -14.85
C ASP A 54 0.65 -22.96 -13.76
N THR A 55 0.12 -22.16 -12.83
CA THR A 55 -0.78 -22.62 -11.77
C THR A 55 -2.15 -23.05 -12.31
N ILE A 56 -2.81 -22.24 -13.15
CA ILE A 56 -4.12 -22.58 -13.73
C ILE A 56 -4.02 -23.89 -14.52
N GLN A 57 -2.96 -24.08 -15.30
CA GLN A 57 -2.71 -25.31 -16.05
C GLN A 57 -2.56 -26.51 -15.11
N LYS A 58 -1.72 -26.39 -14.08
CA LYS A 58 -1.53 -27.44 -13.07
C LYS A 58 -2.84 -27.84 -12.39
N VAL A 59 -3.65 -26.87 -11.97
CA VAL A 59 -4.92 -27.10 -11.28
C VAL A 59 -5.98 -27.73 -12.19
N ASN A 60 -5.97 -27.39 -13.49
CA ASN A 60 -6.95 -27.87 -14.47
C ASN A 60 -6.42 -29.00 -15.37
N ASN A 61 -5.50 -29.85 -14.89
CA ASN A 61 -4.96 -30.99 -15.66
C ASN A 61 -4.46 -30.63 -17.07
N ASN A 62 -3.77 -29.50 -17.21
CA ASN A 62 -3.25 -28.93 -18.46
C ASN A 62 -4.31 -28.41 -19.46
N GLU A 63 -5.57 -28.28 -19.07
CA GLU A 63 -6.60 -27.65 -19.90
C GLU A 63 -6.59 -26.11 -19.76
N ILE A 64 -5.90 -25.43 -20.67
CA ILE A 64 -5.76 -23.96 -20.68
C ILE A 64 -7.10 -23.25 -20.94
N ASN A 65 -7.96 -23.83 -21.78
CA ASN A 65 -9.18 -23.18 -22.28
C ASN A 65 -10.36 -23.24 -21.28
N ILE A 66 -10.13 -23.84 -20.12
CA ILE A 66 -11.17 -24.20 -19.18
C ILE A 66 -10.74 -23.66 -17.80
N ILE A 67 -10.91 -22.36 -17.54
CA ILE A 67 -11.15 -21.90 -16.15
C ILE A 67 -12.58 -22.35 -15.76
N LYS A 68 -12.96 -23.62 -15.96
CA LYS A 68 -14.17 -24.17 -15.32
C LYS A 68 -13.76 -24.48 -13.89
N ASN A 69 -13.49 -23.44 -13.12
CA ASN A 69 -13.71 -23.58 -11.69
C ASN A 69 -15.22 -23.84 -11.56
N SER A 70 -15.58 -25.04 -11.13
CA SER A 70 -16.98 -25.41 -10.82
C SER A 70 -17.55 -24.60 -9.67
N ASN A 71 -16.67 -23.92 -8.92
CA ASN A 71 -17.05 -23.06 -7.81
C ASN A 71 -17.63 -21.75 -8.34
N PRO A 72 -18.82 -21.32 -7.85
CA PRO A 72 -19.30 -19.97 -8.11
C PRO A 72 -18.25 -18.99 -7.58
N GLY A 73 -17.77 -18.08 -8.43
CA GLY A 73 -16.73 -17.15 -8.00
C GLY A 73 -17.25 -16.22 -6.91
N LEU A 74 -16.35 -15.86 -5.99
CA LEU A 74 -16.72 -15.03 -4.85
C LEU A 74 -16.98 -13.58 -5.27
N ASN A 75 -17.68 -12.87 -4.37
CA ASN A 75 -18.13 -11.51 -4.61
C ASN A 75 -16.99 -10.51 -4.38
N VAL A 76 -16.69 -9.70 -5.39
CA VAL A 76 -15.66 -8.67 -5.37
C VAL A 76 -16.30 -7.29 -5.51
N GLY A 77 -16.00 -6.40 -4.59
CA GLY A 77 -16.44 -5.01 -4.63
C GLY A 77 -15.46 -4.14 -5.40
N ILE A 78 -15.97 -3.18 -6.17
CA ILE A 78 -15.19 -2.14 -6.83
C ILE A 78 -15.78 -0.79 -6.44
N ILE A 79 -14.95 0.11 -5.91
CA ILE A 79 -15.31 1.49 -5.61
C ILE A 79 -14.45 2.41 -6.48
N GLU A 80 -15.07 3.25 -7.31
CA GLU A 80 -14.37 4.06 -8.31
C GLU A 80 -14.76 5.54 -8.28
N ILE A 81 -13.81 6.43 -8.55
CA ILE A 81 -14.08 7.88 -8.67
C ILE A 81 -14.67 8.18 -10.05
N GLY A 82 -15.86 8.78 -10.08
CA GLY A 82 -16.59 9.02 -11.33
C GLY A 82 -16.17 10.28 -12.10
N ASN A 83 -14.87 10.50 -12.31
CA ASN A 83 -14.36 11.75 -12.90
C ASN A 83 -14.28 11.76 -14.43
N ASP A 84 -14.42 10.62 -15.12
CA ASP A 84 -14.39 10.59 -16.58
C ASP A 84 -15.75 10.95 -17.18
N LYS A 85 -15.74 11.91 -18.11
CA LYS A 85 -16.95 12.37 -18.83
C LYS A 85 -17.47 11.35 -19.85
N ASP A 86 -16.63 10.43 -20.30
CA ASP A 86 -16.97 9.52 -21.40
C ASP A 86 -17.51 8.18 -20.87
N ASN A 87 -18.57 7.69 -21.50
CA ASN A 87 -19.12 6.34 -21.31
C ASN A 87 -18.81 5.50 -22.55
N TYR A 88 -18.51 4.20 -22.42
CA TYR A 88 -18.39 3.33 -23.60
C TYR A 88 -19.75 3.13 -24.27
N GLU A 89 -19.83 3.45 -25.56
CA GLU A 89 -21.11 3.50 -26.28
C GLU A 89 -21.74 2.12 -26.57
N ASN A 90 -21.00 1.01 -26.55
CA ASN A 90 -21.50 -0.29 -27.02
C ASN A 90 -21.43 -1.44 -25.99
N TRP A 91 -20.38 -1.57 -25.19
CA TRP A 91 -20.26 -2.69 -24.24
C TRP A 91 -20.98 -2.42 -22.90
N MET A 92 -20.98 -1.16 -22.44
CA MET A 92 -21.48 -0.77 -21.11
C MET A 92 -22.84 -0.06 -21.10
N LYS A 93 -23.41 0.34 -22.26
CA LYS A 93 -24.75 0.98 -22.33
C LYS A 93 -25.87 0.13 -21.70
N ASN A 94 -25.66 -1.18 -21.56
CA ASN A 94 -26.64 -2.10 -21.00
C ASN A 94 -26.51 -2.31 -19.48
N ILE A 95 -25.42 -1.87 -18.84
CA ILE A 95 -25.28 -1.90 -17.37
C ILE A 95 -25.91 -0.62 -16.81
N ARG A 96 -27.23 -0.63 -16.69
CA ARG A 96 -27.98 0.44 -16.04
C ARG A 96 -27.97 0.26 -14.51
N ARG A 97 -28.34 1.33 -13.80
CA ARG A 97 -28.55 1.30 -12.36
C ARG A 97 -29.47 0.13 -11.96
N GLY A 98 -29.07 -0.66 -10.97
CA GLY A 98 -29.85 -1.81 -10.50
C GLY A 98 -29.93 -3.00 -11.47
N THR A 99 -29.08 -3.07 -12.50
CA THR A 99 -29.04 -4.20 -13.45
C THR A 99 -27.87 -5.13 -13.23
N LYS A 100 -28.01 -6.38 -13.69
CA LYS A 100 -26.97 -7.39 -13.78
C LYS A 100 -26.64 -7.65 -15.24
N VAL A 101 -25.36 -7.58 -15.61
CA VAL A 101 -24.88 -7.96 -16.96
C VAL A 101 -23.73 -8.93 -16.80
N GLY A 102 -23.96 -10.17 -17.25
CA GLY A 102 -23.04 -11.27 -16.95
C GLY A 102 -22.88 -11.47 -15.44
N ASN A 103 -21.66 -11.31 -14.97
CA ASN A 103 -21.26 -11.39 -13.55
C ASN A 103 -21.10 -10.02 -12.86
N ILE A 104 -21.47 -8.92 -13.53
CA ILE A 104 -21.34 -7.56 -13.00
C ILE A 104 -22.68 -7.07 -12.47
N ASN A 105 -22.70 -6.61 -11.22
CA ASN A 105 -23.84 -6.04 -10.52
C ASN A 105 -23.54 -4.56 -10.19
N TYR A 106 -24.31 -3.63 -10.75
CA TYR A 106 -24.13 -2.20 -10.48
C TYR A 106 -25.08 -1.73 -9.36
N LEU A 107 -24.51 -1.22 -8.26
CA LEU A 107 -25.26 -0.74 -7.11
C LEU A 107 -25.63 0.75 -7.26
N ASP A 108 -26.89 1.07 -6.99
CA ASP A 108 -27.40 2.45 -7.02
C ASP A 108 -27.55 3.01 -5.60
N PHE A 109 -27.08 4.23 -5.41
CA PHE A 109 -27.17 4.98 -4.15
C PHE A 109 -27.80 6.38 -4.34
N ASN A 110 -28.60 6.57 -5.39
CA ASN A 110 -29.40 7.78 -5.64
C ASN A 110 -28.61 9.10 -5.82
N ASP A 111 -27.40 9.03 -6.39
CA ASP A 111 -26.68 10.23 -6.77
C ASP A 111 -27.29 10.85 -8.03
N ARG A 112 -27.70 12.12 -7.98
CA ARG A 112 -28.28 12.89 -9.11
C ARG A 112 -27.32 13.07 -10.30
N TRP A 113 -26.10 12.50 -10.25
CA TRP A 113 -25.01 12.72 -11.21
C TRP A 113 -24.53 11.41 -11.86
N ASP A 114 -24.93 11.25 -13.13
CA ASP A 114 -24.41 10.35 -14.18
C ASP A 114 -24.76 8.83 -14.13
N SER A 115 -24.81 8.22 -15.32
CA SER A 115 -25.75 7.15 -15.71
C SER A 115 -25.15 5.74 -15.93
N GLY A 116 -23.91 5.46 -15.48
CA GLY A 116 -23.31 4.11 -15.62
C GLY A 116 -21.86 4.01 -15.15
N ILE A 117 -21.24 2.83 -15.37
CA ILE A 117 -19.81 2.59 -15.14
C ILE A 117 -18.99 3.39 -16.15
N LYS A 118 -17.99 4.13 -15.67
CA LYS A 118 -17.10 4.98 -16.47
C LYS A 118 -15.98 4.19 -17.16
N LYS A 119 -15.31 4.79 -18.14
CA LYS A 119 -14.23 4.15 -18.90
C LYS A 119 -13.18 3.48 -18.00
N HIS A 120 -12.62 4.24 -17.05
CA HIS A 120 -11.68 3.71 -16.08
C HIS A 120 -12.23 2.52 -15.28
N GLY A 121 -13.43 2.68 -14.68
CA GLY A 121 -14.06 1.63 -13.89
C GLY A 121 -14.39 0.37 -14.69
N ALA A 122 -14.67 0.51 -15.99
CA ALA A 122 -14.90 -0.61 -16.89
C ALA A 122 -13.62 -1.43 -17.13
N VAL A 123 -12.48 -0.76 -17.34
CA VAL A 123 -11.18 -1.43 -17.46
C VAL A 123 -10.80 -2.14 -16.16
N VAL A 124 -10.94 -1.47 -15.01
CA VAL A 124 -10.68 -2.06 -13.68
C VAL A 124 -11.52 -3.32 -13.47
N THR A 125 -12.83 -3.24 -13.77
CA THR A 125 -13.76 -4.38 -13.69
C THR A 125 -13.33 -5.52 -14.61
N THR A 126 -12.85 -5.18 -15.80
CA THR A 126 -12.43 -6.13 -16.82
C THR A 126 -11.18 -6.88 -16.41
N ILE A 127 -10.15 -6.20 -15.89
CA ILE A 127 -8.90 -6.81 -15.40
C ILE A 127 -9.19 -7.83 -14.29
N ILE A 128 -10.12 -7.52 -13.38
CA ILE A 128 -10.45 -8.39 -12.25
C ILE A 128 -11.24 -9.61 -12.72
N GLY A 129 -12.39 -9.38 -13.37
CA GLY A 129 -13.45 -10.38 -13.39
C GLY A 129 -14.22 -10.59 -14.68
N SER A 130 -13.89 -9.93 -15.80
CA SER A 130 -14.54 -10.24 -17.08
C SER A 130 -14.10 -11.60 -17.65
N ASP A 131 -14.65 -11.99 -18.80
CA ASP A 131 -14.18 -13.18 -19.52
C ASP A 131 -12.70 -13.13 -19.95
N ILE A 132 -12.10 -11.94 -19.95
CA ILE A 132 -10.67 -11.68 -20.24
C ILE A 132 -9.92 -11.17 -19.00
N GLY A 133 -10.54 -11.23 -17.81
CA GLY A 133 -10.00 -10.79 -16.52
C GLY A 133 -9.50 -11.93 -15.64
N ILE A 134 -8.52 -11.69 -14.77
CA ILE A 134 -7.79 -12.72 -13.99
C ILE A 134 -8.71 -13.81 -13.41
N ASN A 135 -9.87 -13.43 -12.88
CA ASN A 135 -10.88 -14.37 -12.41
C ASN A 135 -12.24 -14.18 -13.10
N ARG A 136 -12.43 -14.84 -14.24
CA ARG A 136 -13.71 -14.81 -14.99
C ARG A 136 -14.96 -15.21 -14.20
N ASN A 137 -14.78 -15.94 -13.09
CA ASN A 137 -15.90 -16.41 -12.28
C ASN A 137 -16.31 -15.38 -11.21
N ALA A 138 -15.49 -14.36 -10.93
CA ALA A 138 -15.74 -13.36 -9.90
C ALA A 138 -17.10 -12.69 -10.10
N GLN A 139 -17.89 -12.53 -9.04
CA GLN A 139 -19.12 -11.73 -9.13
C GLN A 139 -18.80 -10.30 -8.70
N ILE A 140 -18.85 -9.37 -9.65
CA ILE A 140 -18.46 -7.99 -9.40
C ILE A 140 -19.64 -7.19 -8.84
N PHE A 141 -19.39 -6.43 -7.78
CA PHE A 141 -20.29 -5.43 -7.21
C PHE A 141 -19.65 -4.05 -7.36
N TYR A 142 -20.14 -3.27 -8.30
CA TYR A 142 -19.58 -1.96 -8.61
C TYR A 142 -20.37 -0.86 -7.89
N ALA A 143 -19.65 0.07 -7.27
CA ALA A 143 -20.18 1.30 -6.70
C ALA A 143 -19.33 2.51 -7.11
N LYS A 144 -19.98 3.64 -7.35
CA LYS A 144 -19.31 4.93 -7.49
C LYS A 144 -18.92 5.44 -6.11
N TYR A 145 -17.69 5.94 -5.96
CA TYR A 145 -17.23 6.58 -4.74
C TYR A 145 -18.08 7.83 -4.45
N ASN A 146 -18.65 7.86 -3.25
CA ASN A 146 -19.29 9.02 -2.67
C ASN A 146 -18.95 9.03 -1.18
N GLU A 147 -18.30 10.11 -0.72
CA GLU A 147 -17.81 10.21 0.65
C GLU A 147 -18.95 10.17 1.68
N GLU A 148 -20.08 10.83 1.40
CA GLU A 148 -21.25 10.87 2.29
C GLU A 148 -21.96 9.52 2.37
N LYS A 149 -21.86 8.73 1.30
CA LYS A 149 -22.50 7.41 1.17
C LYS A 149 -21.55 6.24 1.39
N LEU A 150 -20.28 6.47 1.71
CA LEU A 150 -19.28 5.41 1.81
C LEU A 150 -19.68 4.30 2.78
N THR A 151 -20.23 4.65 3.94
CA THR A 151 -20.75 3.67 4.91
C THR A 151 -21.89 2.84 4.33
N GLU A 152 -22.81 3.46 3.59
CA GLU A 152 -23.95 2.78 2.97
C GLU A 152 -23.50 1.81 1.86
N ILE A 153 -22.51 2.23 1.06
CA ILE A 153 -21.86 1.40 0.04
C ILE A 153 -21.26 0.15 0.69
N LEU A 154 -20.45 0.33 1.74
CA LEU A 154 -19.78 -0.77 2.42
C LEU A 154 -20.76 -1.72 3.13
N GLU A 155 -21.79 -1.20 3.80
CA GLU A 155 -22.82 -2.06 4.41
C GLU A 155 -23.62 -2.84 3.35
N THR A 156 -23.83 -2.28 2.16
CA THR A 156 -24.44 -3.00 1.04
C THR A 156 -23.52 -4.10 0.51
N PHE A 157 -22.21 -3.82 0.40
CA PHE A 157 -21.20 -4.84 0.11
C PHE A 157 -21.23 -5.98 1.14
N ALA A 158 -21.27 -5.67 2.44
CA ALA A 158 -21.39 -6.70 3.48
C ALA A 158 -22.66 -7.55 3.36
N LYS A 159 -23.82 -6.93 3.08
CA LYS A 159 -25.09 -7.66 2.83
C LYS A 159 -24.98 -8.62 1.65
N ASN A 160 -24.19 -8.25 0.64
CA ASN A 160 -23.90 -9.08 -0.52
C ASN A 160 -22.65 -9.97 -0.31
N ASN A 161 -22.19 -10.20 0.92
CA ASN A 161 -21.02 -11.03 1.22
C ASN A 161 -19.74 -10.66 0.43
N VAL A 162 -19.58 -9.38 0.08
CA VAL A 162 -18.34 -8.88 -0.53
C VAL A 162 -17.29 -8.77 0.57
N LYS A 163 -16.19 -9.53 0.43
CA LYS A 163 -15.05 -9.53 1.36
C LYS A 163 -13.75 -9.08 0.73
N LEU A 164 -13.72 -8.88 -0.58
CA LEU A 164 -12.58 -8.33 -1.30
C LEU A 164 -13.03 -7.07 -2.01
N ILE A 165 -12.42 -5.93 -1.70
CA ILE A 165 -12.79 -4.64 -2.26
C ILE A 165 -11.58 -4.01 -2.92
N ASN A 166 -11.76 -3.55 -4.16
CA ASN A 166 -10.80 -2.78 -4.90
C ASN A 166 -11.21 -1.29 -4.93
N CYS A 167 -10.24 -0.43 -4.66
CA CYS A 167 -10.32 1.03 -4.81
C CYS A 167 -9.15 1.48 -5.69
N SER A 168 -9.32 1.49 -7.01
CA SER A 168 -8.24 1.83 -7.96
C SER A 168 -8.04 3.33 -8.15
N PHE A 169 -8.26 4.11 -7.09
CA PHE A 169 -8.01 5.54 -7.05
C PHE A 169 -7.04 5.91 -5.93
N GLY A 170 -6.20 6.91 -6.21
CA GLY A 170 -5.17 7.41 -5.30
C GLY A 170 -5.54 8.74 -4.66
N THR A 171 -4.71 9.16 -3.70
CA THR A 171 -4.76 10.49 -3.11
C THR A 171 -3.74 11.37 -3.83
N HIS A 172 -4.15 12.58 -4.18
CA HIS A 172 -3.27 13.58 -4.77
C HIS A 172 -3.05 14.70 -3.75
N ALA A 173 -1.86 15.30 -3.78
CA ALA A 173 -1.55 16.49 -3.03
C ALA A 173 -2.52 17.61 -3.43
N PRO A 174 -3.14 18.33 -2.48
CA PRO A 174 -4.02 19.45 -2.82
C PRO A 174 -3.19 20.68 -3.20
N PHE A 175 -3.51 21.30 -4.32
CA PHE A 175 -2.86 22.53 -4.78
C PHE A 175 -3.83 23.70 -4.86
N TYR A 176 -3.42 24.86 -4.33
CA TYR A 176 -4.10 26.12 -4.49
C TYR A 176 -4.15 26.52 -5.96
N TYR A 177 -3.08 26.24 -6.72
CA TYR A 177 -3.04 26.42 -8.17
C TYR A 177 -4.18 25.70 -8.90
N GLU A 178 -4.41 24.42 -8.56
CA GLU A 178 -5.50 23.62 -9.16
C GLU A 178 -6.86 24.17 -8.75
N TRP A 179 -7.05 24.48 -7.47
CA TRP A 179 -8.30 25.07 -6.99
C TRP A 179 -8.63 26.39 -7.71
N VAL A 180 -7.65 27.29 -7.87
CA VAL A 180 -7.83 28.57 -8.57
C VAL A 180 -8.12 28.32 -10.05
N ASN A 181 -7.41 27.41 -10.70
CA ASN A 181 -7.68 27.05 -12.09
C ASN A 181 -9.12 26.54 -12.28
N ASP A 182 -9.56 25.61 -11.45
CA ASP A 182 -10.84 24.94 -11.63
C ASP A 182 -12.03 25.80 -11.19
N LYS A 183 -11.89 26.57 -10.12
CA LYS A 183 -12.99 27.34 -9.52
C LYS A 183 -13.07 28.77 -10.03
N ILE A 184 -12.00 29.31 -10.60
CA ILE A 184 -11.92 30.70 -11.04
C ILE A 184 -11.50 30.77 -12.52
N LEU A 185 -10.31 30.28 -12.88
CA LEU A 185 -9.73 30.59 -14.19
C LEU A 185 -10.46 29.92 -15.35
N ASN A 186 -10.71 28.61 -15.28
CA ASN A 186 -11.39 27.83 -16.33
C ASN A 186 -12.84 28.30 -16.56
N PRO A 187 -13.67 28.51 -15.51
CA PRO A 187 -15.00 29.09 -15.67
C PRO A 187 -14.97 30.43 -16.41
N ILE A 188 -14.07 31.33 -16.01
CA ILE A 188 -13.95 32.68 -16.59
C ILE A 188 -13.46 32.61 -18.06
N LYS A 189 -12.43 31.81 -18.35
CA LYS A 189 -11.88 31.62 -19.71
C LYS A 189 -12.89 31.00 -20.67
N SER A 190 -13.71 30.07 -20.19
CA SER A 190 -14.71 29.38 -21.02
C SER A 190 -15.82 30.32 -21.52
N LYS A 191 -16.16 31.34 -20.72
CA LYS A 191 -17.24 32.30 -21.00
C LYS A 191 -16.80 33.56 -21.75
N ASN A 192 -15.54 33.97 -21.63
CA ASN A 192 -15.05 35.23 -22.17
C ASN A 192 -14.05 35.04 -23.32
N LYS A 193 -14.55 34.86 -24.55
CA LYS A 193 -13.72 34.69 -25.77
C LYS A 193 -13.54 35.98 -26.61
N GLY A 194 -13.98 37.15 -26.11
CA GLY A 194 -14.03 38.42 -26.86
C GLY A 194 -12.98 39.49 -26.49
N VAL A 195 -13.25 40.76 -26.84
CA VAL A 195 -12.34 41.93 -26.75
C VAL A 195 -11.77 42.20 -25.35
N MET A 196 -12.44 41.74 -24.28
CA MET A 196 -11.94 41.85 -22.89
C MET A 196 -10.83 40.85 -22.53
N LYS A 197 -10.49 39.90 -23.42
CA LYS A 197 -9.51 38.84 -23.17
C LYS A 197 -8.14 39.35 -22.69
N PRO A 198 -7.51 40.41 -23.24
CA PRO A 198 -6.18 40.84 -22.79
C PRO A 198 -6.16 41.41 -21.36
N ILE A 199 -7.18 42.16 -20.98
CA ILE A 199 -7.32 42.73 -19.63
C ILE A 199 -7.58 41.60 -18.63
N LEU A 200 -8.46 40.67 -19.00
CA LEU A 200 -8.78 39.50 -18.21
C LEU A 200 -7.56 38.57 -18.04
N ASP A 201 -6.78 38.33 -19.10
CA ASP A 201 -5.60 37.47 -19.08
C ASP A 201 -4.53 37.98 -18.11
N ASN A 202 -4.34 39.29 -17.97
CA ASN A 202 -3.44 39.87 -16.96
C ASN A 202 -3.87 39.54 -15.52
N TYR A 203 -5.17 39.66 -15.22
CA TYR A 203 -5.70 39.33 -13.90
C TYR A 203 -5.68 37.83 -13.60
N LEU A 204 -6.05 37.01 -14.59
CA LEU A 204 -5.99 35.56 -14.49
C LEU A 204 -4.56 35.06 -14.24
N ASN A 205 -3.58 35.67 -14.91
CA ASN A 205 -2.16 35.39 -14.69
C ASN A 205 -1.71 35.78 -13.27
N LEU A 206 -2.18 36.92 -12.75
CA LEU A 206 -1.84 37.36 -11.39
C LEU A 206 -2.41 36.41 -10.32
N LEU A 207 -3.65 35.93 -10.49
CA LEU A 207 -4.26 34.93 -9.61
C LEU A 207 -3.52 33.59 -9.67
N GLU A 208 -3.18 33.14 -10.87
CA GLU A 208 -2.39 31.93 -11.11
C GLU A 208 -1.03 32.00 -10.40
N LYS A 209 -0.32 33.13 -10.52
CA LYS A 209 0.96 33.39 -9.84
C LYS A 209 0.84 33.33 -8.32
N MET A 210 -0.20 33.95 -7.75
CA MET A 210 -0.36 33.98 -6.30
C MET A 210 -0.73 32.63 -5.72
N ALA A 211 -1.65 31.90 -6.37
CA ALA A 211 -2.01 30.53 -5.99
C ALA A 211 -0.76 29.64 -5.94
N PHE A 212 0.10 29.81 -6.93
CA PHE A 212 1.37 29.10 -7.01
C PHE A 212 2.36 29.48 -5.89
N ILE A 213 2.50 30.77 -5.57
CA ILE A 213 3.35 31.21 -4.44
C ILE A 213 2.84 30.62 -3.12
N ILE A 214 1.51 30.54 -2.94
CA ILE A 214 0.90 29.88 -1.78
C ILE A 214 1.33 28.41 -1.72
N ASP A 215 1.23 27.68 -2.83
CA ASP A 215 1.68 26.28 -2.89
C ASP A 215 3.15 26.13 -2.47
N LEU A 216 4.06 26.92 -3.04
CA LEU A 216 5.50 26.86 -2.69
C LEU A 216 5.72 27.04 -1.19
N VAL A 217 5.07 28.04 -0.60
CA VAL A 217 5.24 28.40 0.80
C VAL A 217 4.64 27.34 1.72
N LYS A 218 3.40 26.87 1.44
CA LYS A 218 2.74 25.83 2.21
C LYS A 218 3.50 24.50 2.16
N TRP A 219 3.93 24.08 0.97
CA TRP A 219 4.68 22.83 0.81
C TRP A 219 6.09 22.90 1.40
N LYS A 220 6.77 24.05 1.37
CA LYS A 220 8.09 24.19 2.00
C LYS A 220 8.07 23.87 3.49
N ASN A 221 6.97 24.24 4.16
CA ASN A 221 6.79 24.11 5.60
C ASN A 221 5.92 22.89 5.98
N PHE A 222 5.54 22.09 4.99
CA PHE A 222 4.71 20.92 5.22
C PHE A 222 5.49 19.86 6.02
N ASP A 223 4.88 19.42 7.10
CA ASP A 223 5.33 18.30 7.92
C ASP A 223 4.10 17.50 8.38
N PRO A 224 3.95 16.23 7.97
CA PRO A 224 2.79 15.42 8.34
C PRO A 224 2.57 15.29 9.85
N GLY A 225 3.65 15.20 10.64
CA GLY A 225 3.59 15.05 12.09
C GLY A 225 3.19 16.36 12.77
N ALA A 226 3.78 17.48 12.34
CA ALA A 226 3.40 18.80 12.84
C ALA A 226 1.93 19.13 12.50
N LEU A 227 1.49 18.78 11.28
CA LEU A 227 0.09 18.95 10.86
C LEU A 227 -0.86 18.14 11.73
N GLU A 228 -0.54 16.88 12.03
CA GLU A 228 -1.35 16.05 12.92
C GLU A 228 -1.44 16.66 14.33
N ILE A 229 -0.33 17.13 14.89
CA ILE A 229 -0.29 17.78 16.21
C ILE A 229 -1.10 19.08 16.21
N GLU A 230 -0.91 19.92 15.18
CA GLU A 230 -1.66 21.17 15.02
C GLU A 230 -3.16 20.89 15.00
N ILE A 231 -3.59 19.95 14.17
CA ILE A 231 -5.00 19.56 14.07
C ILE A 231 -5.55 19.04 15.40
N LYS A 232 -4.81 18.15 16.09
CA LYS A 232 -5.22 17.60 17.40
C LYS A 232 -5.43 18.69 18.44
N ASN A 233 -4.60 19.72 18.42
CA ASN A 233 -4.61 20.82 19.40
C ASN A 233 -5.47 22.02 18.97
N SER A 234 -5.91 22.06 17.72
CA SER A 234 -6.69 23.18 17.19
C SER A 234 -8.16 23.07 17.58
N ASN A 235 -8.70 24.15 18.16
CA ASN A 235 -10.14 24.42 18.23
C ASN A 235 -10.60 25.25 17.01
N VAL A 236 -9.77 25.32 15.96
CA VAL A 236 -9.93 26.26 14.85
C VAL A 236 -10.83 25.62 13.79
N GLU A 237 -11.89 26.32 13.40
CA GLU A 237 -12.65 25.96 12.21
C GLU A 237 -11.81 26.23 10.95
N PHE A 238 -11.54 25.17 10.18
CA PHE A 238 -10.87 25.28 8.89
C PHE A 238 -11.84 25.85 7.85
N ASN A 239 -11.39 26.86 7.11
CA ASN A 239 -12.15 27.38 5.98
C ASN A 239 -11.91 26.50 4.74
N GLU A 240 -12.75 26.67 3.70
CA GLU A 240 -12.66 25.89 2.46
C GLU A 240 -11.28 25.94 1.78
N LEU A 241 -10.52 27.03 1.98
CA LEU A 241 -9.20 27.27 1.40
C LEU A 241 -8.04 26.77 2.28
N ASP A 242 -8.31 26.19 3.45
CA ASP A 242 -7.33 25.38 4.20
C ASP A 242 -7.24 23.99 3.56
N LEU A 243 -6.76 23.95 2.31
CA LEU A 243 -6.89 22.79 1.42
C LEU A 243 -6.15 21.55 1.93
N ILE A 244 -4.97 21.74 2.53
CA ILE A 244 -4.12 20.65 3.07
C ILE A 244 -4.84 20.01 4.27
N GLU A 245 -5.31 20.85 5.18
CA GLU A 245 -5.98 20.49 6.41
C GLU A 245 -7.31 19.79 6.11
N ASN A 246 -8.16 20.38 5.25
CA ASN A 246 -9.41 19.77 4.82
C ASN A 246 -9.21 18.42 4.12
N LYS A 247 -8.17 18.31 3.27
CA LYS A 247 -7.86 17.05 2.60
C LYS A 247 -7.39 15.99 3.60
N TYR A 248 -6.59 16.37 4.61
CA TYR A 248 -6.20 15.48 5.70
C TYR A 248 -7.43 14.93 6.44
N PHE A 249 -8.41 15.77 6.82
CA PHE A 249 -9.63 15.31 7.50
C PHE A 249 -10.47 14.36 6.65
N ALA A 250 -10.66 14.69 5.37
CA ALA A 250 -11.40 13.83 4.45
C ALA A 250 -10.74 12.45 4.32
N LEU A 251 -9.41 12.42 4.20
CA LEU A 251 -8.64 11.17 4.16
C LEU A 251 -8.76 10.39 5.46
N LYS A 252 -8.55 11.04 6.62
CA LYS A 252 -8.69 10.40 7.93
C LYS A 252 -10.07 9.76 8.09
N LYS A 253 -11.14 10.51 7.83
CA LYS A 253 -12.53 10.04 7.91
C LYS A 253 -12.78 8.87 6.97
N GLN A 254 -12.35 8.96 5.71
CA GLN A 254 -12.48 7.89 4.73
C GLN A 254 -11.80 6.61 5.23
N ARG A 255 -10.55 6.71 5.68
CA ARG A 255 -9.74 5.57 6.14
C ARG A 255 -10.31 4.94 7.41
N GLU A 256 -10.79 5.74 8.36
CA GLU A 256 -11.49 5.25 9.55
C GLU A 256 -12.74 4.42 9.21
N ILE A 257 -13.52 4.83 8.20
CA ILE A 257 -14.69 4.08 7.73
C ILE A 257 -14.27 2.71 7.17
N PHE A 258 -13.26 2.67 6.29
CA PHE A 258 -12.72 1.41 5.77
C PHE A 258 -12.15 0.52 6.88
N ASN A 259 -11.38 1.08 7.81
CA ASN A 259 -10.77 0.31 8.90
C ASN A 259 -11.84 -0.31 9.79
N LYS A 260 -12.88 0.45 10.17
CA LYS A 260 -14.03 -0.09 10.91
C LYS A 260 -14.72 -1.23 10.15
N PHE A 261 -14.92 -1.07 8.85
CA PHE A 261 -15.51 -2.11 8.00
C PHE A 261 -14.65 -3.39 7.96
N ILE A 262 -13.34 -3.25 7.72
CA ILE A 262 -12.37 -4.37 7.71
C ILE A 262 -12.41 -5.13 9.03
N LEU A 263 -12.35 -4.41 10.16
CA LEU A 263 -12.34 -5.02 11.49
C LEU A 263 -13.65 -5.77 11.79
N LYS A 264 -14.80 -5.20 11.40
CA LYS A 264 -16.15 -5.75 11.63
C LYS A 264 -16.45 -6.96 10.74
N HIS A 265 -16.04 -6.91 9.47
CA HIS A 265 -16.44 -7.89 8.47
C HIS A 265 -15.33 -8.83 7.99
N ASN A 266 -14.11 -8.72 8.51
CA ASN A 266 -12.94 -9.48 8.07
C ASN A 266 -12.71 -9.37 6.55
N ALA A 267 -12.83 -8.14 6.03
CA ALA A 267 -12.72 -7.86 4.60
C ALA A 267 -11.31 -7.39 4.22
N THR A 268 -10.84 -7.77 3.04
CA THR A 268 -9.60 -7.27 2.43
C THR A 268 -9.93 -6.08 1.54
N VAL A 269 -9.30 -4.94 1.81
CA VAL A 269 -9.45 -3.71 1.01
C VAL A 269 -8.13 -3.36 0.36
N ILE A 270 -8.16 -3.19 -0.96
CA ILE A 270 -7.00 -2.92 -1.80
C ILE A 270 -7.12 -1.52 -2.36
N PHE A 271 -6.12 -0.68 -2.08
CA PHE A 271 -6.01 0.66 -2.64
C PHE A 271 -4.87 0.74 -3.63
N SER A 272 -5.08 1.51 -4.69
CA SER A 272 -3.98 2.03 -5.49
C SER A 272 -3.08 2.92 -4.63
N ALA A 273 -1.75 2.78 -4.76
CA ALA A 273 -0.81 3.68 -4.08
C ALA A 273 -0.93 5.13 -4.59
N GLY A 274 -1.43 5.33 -5.81
CA GLY A 274 -1.59 6.64 -6.45
C GLY A 274 -0.46 6.97 -7.41
N ASN A 275 -0.79 7.79 -8.42
CA ASN A 275 0.12 8.20 -9.49
C ASN A 275 0.66 9.63 -9.28
N SER A 276 0.62 10.15 -8.06
CA SER A 276 0.79 11.59 -7.84
C SER A 276 2.22 12.10 -8.02
N SER A 277 3.24 11.26 -8.18
CA SER A 277 4.52 11.81 -8.67
C SER A 277 4.35 12.34 -10.08
N GLN A 278 3.49 11.80 -10.96
CA GLN A 278 3.22 12.49 -12.23
C GLN A 278 2.59 13.87 -12.02
N THR A 279 1.60 14.03 -11.14
CA THR A 279 0.97 15.34 -10.86
C THR A 279 1.95 16.31 -10.18
N ASN A 280 2.72 15.84 -9.21
CA ASN A 280 3.73 16.62 -8.49
C ASN A 280 4.93 16.95 -9.39
N ASP A 281 5.32 16.04 -10.28
CA ASP A 281 6.37 16.22 -11.29
C ASP A 281 5.89 17.18 -12.38
N GLU A 282 4.64 17.06 -12.83
CA GLU A 282 4.06 17.99 -13.79
C GLU A 282 3.91 19.38 -13.19
N TRP A 283 3.43 19.47 -11.95
CA TRP A 283 3.42 20.69 -11.15
C TRP A 283 4.86 21.24 -11.13
N TYR A 284 5.82 20.48 -10.59
CA TYR A 284 7.22 20.88 -10.46
C TYR A 284 7.88 21.29 -11.79
N VAL A 285 7.70 20.54 -12.88
CA VAL A 285 8.29 20.83 -14.20
C VAL A 285 7.64 22.04 -14.86
N LYS A 286 6.30 22.16 -14.81
CA LYS A 286 5.59 23.35 -15.32
C LYS A 286 6.04 24.59 -14.56
N ILE A 287 6.23 24.43 -13.25
CA ILE A 287 6.56 25.50 -12.33
C ILE A 287 8.00 25.92 -12.40
N LYS A 288 8.95 24.99 -12.40
CA LYS A 288 10.36 25.29 -12.52
C LYS A 288 10.57 26.17 -13.76
N LYS A 289 10.00 25.75 -14.90
CA LYS A 289 10.07 26.49 -16.16
C LYS A 289 9.37 27.85 -16.13
N LYS A 290 8.15 27.96 -15.59
CA LYS A 290 7.41 29.24 -15.51
C LYS A 290 8.07 30.21 -14.53
N PHE A 291 8.44 29.73 -13.34
CA PHE A 291 9.10 30.50 -12.31
C PHE A 291 10.42 31.07 -12.82
N GLU A 292 11.28 30.23 -13.41
CA GLU A 292 12.60 30.65 -13.94
C GLU A 292 12.52 31.62 -15.13
N ARG A 293 11.51 31.47 -16.01
CA ARG A 293 11.42 32.26 -17.25
C ARG A 293 10.61 33.54 -17.12
N GLU A 294 9.53 33.50 -16.34
CA GLU A 294 8.47 34.52 -16.38
C GLU A 294 8.28 35.25 -15.06
N TRP A 295 8.48 34.58 -13.92
CA TRP A 295 8.14 35.13 -12.61
C TRP A 295 9.38 35.57 -11.82
N TYR A 296 10.56 35.14 -12.24
CA TYR A 296 11.83 35.64 -11.74
C TYR A 296 12.08 37.07 -12.25
N PRO A 297 12.28 38.07 -11.37
CA PRO A 297 12.65 39.40 -11.81
C PRO A 297 14.03 39.34 -12.48
N LYS A 298 14.06 39.55 -13.81
CA LYS A 298 15.31 39.55 -14.63
C LYS A 298 16.34 40.59 -14.17
N ASN A 299 15.92 41.55 -13.35
CA ASN A 299 16.74 42.60 -12.75
C ASN A 299 16.61 42.46 -11.22
N GLY A 300 17.53 41.73 -10.56
CA GLY A 300 17.50 41.37 -9.14
C GLY A 300 17.76 42.53 -8.18
N LEU A 301 16.96 43.58 -8.32
CA LEU A 301 16.91 44.77 -7.46
C LEU A 301 15.70 44.77 -6.51
N ILE A 302 14.77 43.82 -6.65
CA ILE A 302 13.58 43.70 -5.80
C ILE A 302 13.73 42.47 -4.89
N SER A 303 13.70 42.68 -3.57
CA SER A 303 13.66 41.56 -2.63
C SER A 303 12.38 40.73 -2.79
N HIS A 304 12.44 39.41 -2.57
CA HIS A 304 11.25 38.53 -2.66
C HIS A 304 10.08 39.02 -1.81
N LYS A 305 10.38 39.61 -0.65
CA LYS A 305 9.41 40.26 0.22
C LYS A 305 8.69 41.41 -0.48
N GLN A 306 9.44 42.27 -1.15
CA GLN A 306 8.86 43.38 -1.91
C GLN A 306 8.09 42.89 -3.14
N PHE A 307 8.57 41.86 -3.83
CA PHE A 307 7.84 41.26 -4.96
C PHE A 307 6.50 40.66 -4.52
N ILE A 308 6.48 39.83 -3.47
CA ILE A 308 5.23 39.22 -2.97
C ILE A 308 4.28 40.30 -2.44
N ASN A 309 4.78 41.30 -1.69
CA ASN A 309 3.94 42.40 -1.24
C ASN A 309 3.35 43.21 -2.40
N ASN A 310 4.13 43.48 -3.45
CA ASN A 310 3.63 44.15 -4.65
C ASN A 310 2.53 43.33 -5.33
N LEU A 311 2.71 42.00 -5.47
CA LEU A 311 1.68 41.12 -6.03
C LEU A 311 0.40 41.11 -5.18
N ILE A 312 0.53 41.05 -3.85
CA ILE A 312 -0.61 41.15 -2.94
C ILE A 312 -1.33 42.48 -3.17
N ASP A 313 -0.60 43.58 -3.19
CA ASP A 313 -1.17 44.92 -3.34
C ASP A 313 -1.82 45.09 -4.73
N GLU A 314 -1.22 44.57 -5.80
CA GLU A 314 -1.82 44.52 -7.14
C GLU A 314 -3.13 43.71 -7.17
N LEU A 315 -3.16 42.55 -6.52
CA LEU A 315 -4.38 41.75 -6.38
C LEU A 315 -5.48 42.50 -5.63
N THR A 316 -5.13 43.31 -4.63
CA THR A 316 -6.13 44.09 -3.88
C THR A 316 -6.73 45.25 -4.66
N LYS A 317 -6.04 45.73 -5.71
CA LYS A 317 -6.47 46.85 -6.56
C LYS A 317 -7.35 46.41 -7.73
N ILE A 318 -7.56 45.11 -7.90
CA ILE A 318 -8.37 44.56 -8.98
C ILE A 318 -9.83 45.04 -8.85
N LYS A 319 -10.30 45.81 -9.86
CA LYS A 319 -11.72 46.06 -10.11
C LYS A 319 -12.15 45.14 -11.25
N MET A 320 -13.01 44.16 -10.96
CA MET A 320 -13.38 43.11 -11.92
C MET A 320 -14.53 43.54 -12.85
N PRO A 321 -14.55 43.05 -14.11
CA PRO A 321 -15.70 43.14 -15.00
C PRO A 321 -16.88 42.27 -14.51
N GLU A 322 -18.05 42.37 -15.16
CA GLU A 322 -19.26 41.60 -14.81
C GLU A 322 -19.02 40.09 -14.87
N LEU A 323 -18.85 39.49 -13.69
CA LEU A 323 -18.68 38.05 -13.48
C LEU A 323 -19.98 37.45 -12.93
N SER A 324 -20.18 36.13 -13.09
CA SER A 324 -21.33 35.48 -12.46
C SER A 324 -21.18 35.47 -10.92
N VAL A 325 -22.30 35.44 -10.20
CA VAL A 325 -22.34 35.49 -8.72
C VAL A 325 -21.43 34.45 -8.06
N ASN A 326 -21.36 33.23 -8.61
CA ASN A 326 -20.51 32.16 -8.07
C ASN A 326 -19.01 32.40 -8.29
N GLU A 327 -18.62 32.91 -9.46
CA GLU A 327 -17.22 33.24 -9.77
C GLU A 327 -16.73 34.40 -8.89
N LEU A 328 -17.57 35.43 -8.71
CA LEU A 328 -17.30 36.54 -7.79
C LEU A 328 -17.11 36.04 -6.35
N LYS A 329 -17.98 35.14 -5.88
CA LYS A 329 -17.89 34.58 -4.53
C LYS A 329 -16.59 33.81 -4.31
N ASN A 330 -16.20 32.94 -5.25
CA ASN A 330 -14.94 32.18 -5.15
C ASN A 330 -13.71 33.09 -5.19
N LEU A 331 -13.74 34.11 -6.06
CA LEU A 331 -12.66 35.09 -6.15
C LEU A 331 -12.54 35.92 -4.86
N GLN A 332 -13.65 36.41 -4.31
CA GLN A 332 -13.69 37.16 -3.06
C GLN A 332 -13.13 36.32 -1.91
N LYS A 333 -13.56 35.06 -1.77
CA LYS A 333 -13.02 34.12 -0.78
C LYS A 333 -11.49 33.97 -0.91
N PHE A 334 -10.98 33.82 -2.13
CA PHE A 334 -9.55 33.66 -2.36
C PHE A 334 -8.75 34.93 -2.01
N ILE A 335 -9.24 36.10 -2.41
CA ILE A 335 -8.62 37.39 -2.04
C ILE A 335 -8.65 37.60 -0.53
N GLU A 336 -9.77 37.28 0.13
CA GLU A 336 -9.90 37.36 1.58
C GLU A 336 -8.90 36.43 2.27
N TYR A 337 -8.80 35.18 1.84
CA TYR A 337 -7.80 34.23 2.34
C TYR A 337 -6.37 34.76 2.24
N ILE A 338 -6.02 35.36 1.09
CA ILE A 338 -4.71 35.97 0.89
C ILE A 338 -4.47 37.08 1.92
N LYS A 339 -5.46 37.94 2.15
CA LYS A 339 -5.34 39.09 3.07
C LYS A 339 -5.24 38.68 4.53
N THR A 340 -6.09 37.74 4.96
CA THR A 340 -6.30 37.45 6.38
C THR A 340 -5.42 36.32 6.88
N LYS A 341 -5.21 35.26 6.09
CA LYS A 341 -4.44 34.08 6.50
C LYS A 341 -3.05 34.03 5.88
N PHE A 342 -2.93 34.28 4.58
CA PHE A 342 -1.64 34.10 3.89
C PHE A 342 -0.66 35.25 4.12
N LYS A 343 -1.10 36.51 4.05
CA LYS A 343 -0.23 37.69 4.18
C LYS A 343 0.52 37.73 5.53
N PRO A 344 -0.13 37.49 6.69
CA PRO A 344 0.59 37.42 7.97
C PRO A 344 1.63 36.29 7.99
N TYR A 345 1.28 35.12 7.44
CA TYR A 345 2.16 33.96 7.37
C TYR A 345 3.41 34.24 6.54
N VAL A 346 3.23 34.84 5.36
CA VAL A 346 4.32 35.26 4.48
C VAL A 346 5.19 36.32 5.15
N ASN A 347 4.60 37.30 5.83
CA ASN A 347 5.37 38.32 6.53
C ASN A 347 6.22 37.72 7.66
N ASN A 348 5.70 36.75 8.42
CA ASN A 348 6.46 36.04 9.44
C ASN A 348 7.60 35.22 8.81
N LEU A 349 7.31 34.42 7.78
CA LEU A 349 8.30 33.64 7.05
C LEU A 349 9.43 34.52 6.46
N LEU A 350 9.06 35.67 5.89
CA LEU A 350 10.02 36.60 5.30
C LEU A 350 10.81 37.42 6.34
N ASN A 351 10.34 37.48 7.59
CA ASN A 351 11.04 38.12 8.70
C ASN A 351 12.05 37.14 9.35
N ASP A 352 11.72 35.85 9.41
CA ASP A 352 12.62 34.80 9.92
C ASP A 352 13.80 34.55 8.97
N VAL A 353 13.63 34.81 7.69
CA VAL A 353 14.63 34.49 6.68
C VAL A 353 15.39 35.75 6.24
N ARG A 354 16.44 36.11 7.01
CA ARG A 354 17.54 36.98 6.55
C ARG A 354 18.25 36.47 5.27
N ASN A 355 17.92 35.27 4.78
CA ASN A 355 18.57 34.53 3.70
C ASN A 355 17.68 34.15 2.49
N PHE A 356 16.50 34.75 2.27
CA PHE A 356 15.62 34.43 1.13
C PHE A 356 16.03 35.26 -0.10
N TYR A 357 17.31 35.22 -0.41
CA TYR A 357 17.87 35.80 -1.63
C TYR A 357 18.01 34.66 -2.64
N PHE A 358 17.16 34.64 -3.66
CA PHE A 358 17.52 33.95 -4.89
C PHE A 358 18.70 34.76 -5.47
N THR A 359 19.93 34.30 -5.25
CA THR A 359 21.09 34.90 -5.91
C THR A 359 21.00 34.65 -7.40
N PHE A 360 21.35 35.65 -8.21
CA PHE A 360 21.43 35.52 -9.66
C PHE A 360 22.28 34.29 -10.04
N PRO A 361 21.94 33.57 -11.12
CA PRO A 361 22.91 32.73 -11.80
C PRO A 361 24.12 33.59 -12.14
N ASP A 362 25.31 33.14 -11.76
CA ASP A 362 26.53 33.79 -12.17
C ASP A 362 26.59 33.78 -13.71
N LYS A 363 26.53 34.96 -14.32
CA LYS A 363 26.48 35.13 -15.78
C LYS A 363 27.73 34.61 -16.47
N THR A 364 28.81 34.32 -15.74
CA THR A 364 30.07 33.81 -16.29
C THR A 364 30.16 32.28 -16.34
N THR A 365 29.41 31.56 -15.50
CA THR A 365 29.50 30.08 -15.41
C THR A 365 28.22 29.36 -15.85
N GLY A 366 27.09 30.08 -15.96
CA GLY A 366 25.81 29.46 -16.29
C GLY A 366 25.23 28.57 -15.19
N ALA A 367 25.84 28.54 -14.01
CA ALA A 367 25.36 27.78 -12.87
C ALA A 367 24.13 28.47 -12.24
N GLU A 368 23.00 27.75 -12.18
CA GLU A 368 21.91 28.06 -11.25
C GLU A 368 22.54 28.30 -9.86
N SER A 369 22.12 29.33 -9.11
CA SER A 369 22.56 29.42 -7.72
C SER A 369 22.07 28.18 -6.98
N ASP A 370 22.99 27.42 -6.38
CA ASP A 370 22.71 26.14 -5.72
C ASP A 370 21.53 26.22 -4.74
N TRP A 371 21.27 27.40 -4.18
CA TRP A 371 20.16 27.67 -3.26
C TRP A 371 18.77 27.54 -3.90
N ASN A 372 18.54 28.07 -5.10
CA ASN A 372 17.23 28.01 -5.78
C ASN A 372 16.85 26.57 -6.11
N LYS A 373 17.85 25.84 -6.60
CA LYS A 373 17.76 24.41 -6.85
C LYS A 373 17.45 23.67 -5.54
N ASN A 374 18.17 23.95 -4.46
CA ASN A 374 17.93 23.33 -3.15
C ASN A 374 16.56 23.68 -2.54
N PHE A 375 16.04 24.90 -2.72
CA PHE A 375 14.71 25.29 -2.25
C PHE A 375 13.61 24.51 -2.98
N LEU A 376 13.65 24.51 -4.31
CA LEU A 376 12.67 23.79 -5.12
C LEU A 376 12.76 22.27 -4.90
N ILE A 377 13.97 21.72 -4.72
CA ILE A 377 14.19 20.34 -4.30
C ILE A 377 13.49 20.09 -2.95
N SER A 378 13.71 20.95 -1.95
CA SER A 378 13.10 20.80 -0.64
C SER A 378 11.57 20.83 -0.71
N VAL A 379 10.97 21.73 -1.51
CA VAL A 379 9.52 21.76 -1.73
C VAL A 379 9.04 20.46 -2.37
N TYR A 380 9.73 19.99 -3.40
CA TYR A 380 9.40 18.75 -4.11
C TYR A 380 9.48 17.51 -3.20
N GLU A 381 10.51 17.42 -2.35
CA GLU A 381 10.62 16.38 -1.33
C GLU A 381 9.46 16.43 -0.34
N LYS A 382 9.09 17.63 0.13
CA LYS A 382 7.93 17.80 1.02
C LYS A 382 6.60 17.46 0.36
N MET A 383 6.42 17.78 -0.92
CA MET A 383 5.24 17.34 -1.68
C MET A 383 5.17 15.82 -1.80
N LYS A 384 6.31 15.14 -1.99
CA LYS A 384 6.35 13.67 -1.98
C LYS A 384 5.99 13.10 -0.60
N GLN A 385 6.40 13.75 0.48
CA GLN A 385 5.99 13.42 1.85
C GLN A 385 4.48 13.56 2.09
N TRP A 386 3.69 14.19 1.21
CA TRP A 386 2.23 14.15 1.31
C TRP A 386 1.71 12.72 1.42
N LYS A 387 2.35 11.77 0.73
CA LYS A 387 1.97 10.37 0.78
C LYS A 387 2.08 9.77 2.18
N ASP A 388 2.99 10.29 3.01
CA ASP A 388 3.16 9.86 4.39
C ASP A 388 1.89 10.08 5.23
N ILE A 389 1.00 11.00 4.86
CA ILE A 389 -0.31 11.15 5.54
C ILE A 389 -1.17 9.89 5.37
N ASP A 390 -1.17 9.25 4.20
CA ASP A 390 -1.91 8.00 4.02
C ASP A 390 -1.40 6.94 5.00
N SER A 391 -0.08 6.85 5.19
CA SER A 391 0.54 5.90 6.13
C SER A 391 0.03 6.04 7.57
N LEU A 392 -0.40 7.25 7.98
CA LEU A 392 -0.98 7.50 9.30
C LEU A 392 -2.28 6.72 9.53
N PHE A 393 -3.05 6.43 8.48
CA PHE A 393 -4.41 5.91 8.59
C PHE A 393 -4.67 4.57 7.90
N LEU A 394 -3.68 4.00 7.19
CA LEU A 394 -3.83 2.73 6.45
C LEU A 394 -3.80 1.48 7.33
N ASN A 395 -4.56 1.48 8.42
CA ASN A 395 -4.61 0.35 9.33
C ASN A 395 -5.42 -0.81 8.72
N ASN A 396 -4.74 -1.86 8.26
CA ASN A 396 -5.33 -3.06 7.64
C ASN A 396 -5.69 -2.93 6.15
N ILE A 397 -5.30 -1.84 5.50
CA ILE A 397 -5.49 -1.65 4.05
C ILE A 397 -4.23 -2.13 3.31
N ILE A 398 -4.40 -2.82 2.18
CA ILE A 398 -3.29 -3.20 1.29
C ILE A 398 -3.16 -2.14 0.20
N THR A 399 -2.02 -1.45 0.14
CA THR A 399 -1.73 -0.50 -0.93
C THR A 399 -0.84 -1.12 -2.01
N VAL A 400 -1.15 -0.83 -3.27
CA VAL A 400 -0.51 -1.46 -4.43
C VAL A 400 0.24 -0.42 -5.26
N GLY A 401 1.56 -0.57 -5.31
CA GLY A 401 2.45 0.20 -6.16
C GLY A 401 2.53 -0.36 -7.57
N SER A 402 3.18 0.41 -8.45
CA SER A 402 3.38 0.03 -9.85
C SER A 402 4.85 -0.25 -10.13
N VAL A 403 5.09 -1.33 -10.87
CA VAL A 403 6.37 -1.64 -11.49
C VAL A 403 6.24 -1.66 -13.01
N THR A 404 7.37 -1.39 -13.67
CA THR A 404 7.53 -1.57 -15.10
C THR A 404 7.61 -3.05 -15.45
N TYR A 405 7.44 -3.35 -16.73
CA TYR A 405 7.64 -4.71 -17.25
C TYR A 405 9.02 -5.30 -16.88
N ASP A 406 10.07 -4.49 -16.90
CA ASP A 406 11.44 -4.92 -16.57
C ASP A 406 11.67 -5.09 -15.05
N LYS A 407 10.60 -5.15 -14.26
CA LYS A 407 10.65 -5.28 -12.80
C LYS A 407 11.50 -4.17 -12.19
N LYS A 408 11.19 -2.92 -12.54
CA LYS A 408 11.72 -1.71 -11.91
C LYS A 408 10.56 -0.90 -11.34
N PRO A 409 10.75 -0.15 -10.24
CA PRO A 409 9.70 0.74 -9.74
C PRO A 409 9.29 1.75 -10.81
N SER A 410 7.99 1.94 -11.03
CA SER A 410 7.50 2.97 -11.95
C SER A 410 7.76 4.36 -11.40
N ASP A 411 8.17 5.31 -12.25
CA ASP A 411 8.50 6.68 -11.81
C ASP A 411 7.28 7.44 -11.28
N PHE A 412 6.08 7.11 -11.78
CA PHE A 412 4.83 7.76 -11.35
C PHE A 412 4.26 7.17 -10.04
N SER A 413 4.75 6.02 -9.57
CA SER A 413 4.17 5.31 -8.43
C SER A 413 4.54 6.02 -7.13
N LEU A 414 3.54 6.30 -6.29
CA LEU A 414 3.78 6.88 -4.97
C LEU A 414 4.33 5.87 -3.97
N TYR A 415 5.10 6.42 -3.03
CA TYR A 415 5.72 5.70 -1.93
C TYR A 415 5.88 6.62 -0.72
N ASP A 416 5.99 6.01 0.46
CA ASP A 416 6.28 6.73 1.70
C ASP A 416 7.76 7.12 1.80
N SER A 417 8.07 8.15 2.60
CA SER A 417 9.43 8.45 2.99
C SER A 417 10.08 7.30 3.77
N THR A 418 11.41 7.31 3.83
CA THR A 418 12.22 6.26 4.47
C THR A 418 11.84 5.98 5.93
N ASN A 419 11.25 6.96 6.62
CA ASN A 419 10.93 6.87 8.04
C ASN A 419 9.49 6.39 8.31
N ARG A 420 8.69 6.17 7.26
CA ARG A 420 7.29 5.73 7.38
C ARG A 420 7.05 4.36 6.76
N GLY A 421 7.74 4.00 5.67
CA GLY A 421 7.99 2.62 5.24
C GLY A 421 6.78 1.70 4.96
N LEU A 422 5.58 2.23 4.74
CA LEU A 422 4.35 1.42 4.66
C LEU A 422 3.70 1.38 3.27
N ASN A 423 3.91 2.39 2.43
CA ASN A 423 3.38 2.45 1.07
C ASN A 423 4.46 2.36 -0.01
N PRO A 424 4.24 1.55 -1.05
CA PRO A 424 3.15 0.58 -1.15
C PRO A 424 3.43 -0.66 -0.29
N PHE A 425 2.39 -1.39 0.14
CA PHE A 425 2.57 -2.70 0.80
C PHE A 425 3.15 -3.75 -0.18
N ILE A 426 2.63 -3.76 -1.40
CA ILE A 426 3.01 -4.70 -2.47
C ILE A 426 3.03 -3.95 -3.79
N SER A 427 3.64 -4.51 -4.83
CA SER A 427 3.54 -3.95 -6.19
C SER A 427 3.04 -4.96 -7.20
N SER A 428 2.48 -4.44 -8.29
CA SER A 428 2.17 -5.21 -9.49
C SER A 428 2.57 -4.43 -10.73
N PHE A 429 2.55 -5.07 -11.89
CA PHE A 429 2.73 -4.38 -13.15
C PHE A 429 1.70 -3.26 -13.32
N GLY A 430 2.14 -2.10 -13.80
CA GLY A 430 1.26 -0.97 -14.08
C GLY A 430 1.89 0.06 -15.02
N ASP A 431 3.16 -0.12 -15.40
CA ASP A 431 3.83 0.71 -16.40
C ASP A 431 4.36 -0.14 -17.55
N PHE A 432 3.86 0.17 -18.73
CA PHE A 432 4.12 -0.58 -19.95
C PHE A 432 5.02 0.18 -20.93
N TRP A 433 5.49 1.38 -20.55
CA TRP A 433 6.34 2.18 -21.41
C TRP A 433 7.80 1.70 -21.33
N ASP A 434 8.21 0.90 -22.31
CA ASP A 434 9.63 0.69 -22.58
C ASP A 434 10.17 2.00 -23.18
N TYR A 435 10.82 2.83 -22.35
CA TYR A 435 11.43 4.11 -22.72
C TYR A 435 12.33 4.01 -23.97
N ASN A 436 12.82 2.81 -24.30
CA ASN A 436 13.74 2.59 -25.41
C ASN A 436 13.10 2.00 -26.68
N LYS A 437 11.80 1.67 -26.70
CA LYS A 437 11.23 0.95 -27.86
C LYS A 437 9.94 1.50 -28.48
N GLY A 438 9.21 2.41 -27.84
CA GLY A 438 8.01 3.02 -28.45
C GLY A 438 6.95 2.03 -28.95
N LYS A 439 6.97 0.77 -28.51
CA LYS A 439 6.05 -0.28 -28.94
C LYS A 439 4.83 -0.28 -28.03
N LYS A 440 3.64 -0.14 -28.63
CA LYS A 440 2.36 -0.46 -27.98
C LYS A 440 2.39 -1.91 -27.49
N GLN A 441 1.68 -2.20 -26.39
CA GLN A 441 1.64 -3.52 -25.72
C GLN A 441 1.26 -4.63 -26.71
N VAL A 442 0.27 -4.36 -27.56
CA VAL A 442 -0.19 -5.23 -28.66
C VAL A 442 -0.62 -4.35 -29.84
N ASN A 443 -0.34 -4.77 -31.08
CA ASN A 443 -0.84 -4.10 -32.28
C ASN A 443 -2.35 -4.36 -32.43
N ILE A 444 -3.16 -3.34 -32.68
CA ILE A 444 -4.63 -3.47 -32.69
C ILE A 444 -5.10 -4.46 -33.78
N SER A 445 -4.34 -4.57 -34.87
CA SER A 445 -4.62 -5.53 -35.95
C SER A 445 -4.35 -6.99 -35.57
N GLU A 446 -3.69 -7.25 -34.44
CA GLU A 446 -3.36 -8.58 -33.92
C GLU A 446 -4.38 -9.07 -32.88
N PHE A 447 -5.41 -8.28 -32.54
CA PHE A 447 -6.41 -8.69 -31.56
C PHE A 447 -7.26 -9.86 -32.07
N PRO A 448 -7.55 -10.86 -31.21
CA PRO A 448 -8.47 -11.93 -31.55
C PRO A 448 -9.87 -11.38 -31.88
N LYS A 449 -10.48 -11.84 -32.97
CA LYS A 449 -11.82 -11.42 -33.43
C LYS A 449 -12.90 -11.50 -32.33
N HIS A 450 -12.78 -12.45 -31.39
CA HIS A 450 -13.75 -12.59 -30.31
C HIS A 450 -13.73 -11.43 -29.30
N LEU A 451 -12.68 -10.60 -29.28
CA LEU A 451 -12.60 -9.37 -28.48
C LEU A 451 -13.27 -8.18 -29.16
N GLU A 452 -13.55 -8.23 -30.47
CA GLU A 452 -14.22 -7.14 -31.19
C GLU A 452 -15.58 -6.77 -30.59
N LYS A 453 -16.23 -7.71 -29.87
CA LYS A 453 -17.48 -7.47 -29.12
C LYS A 453 -17.36 -6.38 -28.05
N TYR A 454 -16.15 -6.10 -27.57
CA TYR A 454 -15.87 -5.02 -26.62
C TYR A 454 -15.81 -3.64 -27.30
N GLY A 455 -15.60 -3.60 -28.61
CA GLY A 455 -15.36 -2.40 -29.38
C GLY A 455 -13.90 -1.96 -29.35
N LYS A 456 -13.45 -1.40 -30.48
CA LYS A 456 -12.05 -0.97 -30.67
C LYS A 456 -11.59 0.06 -29.63
N GLU A 457 -12.43 1.02 -29.29
CA GLU A 457 -12.13 2.08 -28.31
C GLU A 457 -11.84 1.49 -26.91
N PHE A 458 -12.64 0.53 -26.46
CA PHE A 458 -12.41 -0.16 -25.18
C PHE A 458 -11.08 -0.90 -25.15
N ILE A 459 -10.76 -1.60 -26.24
CA ILE A 459 -9.50 -2.34 -26.36
C ILE A 459 -8.31 -1.37 -26.40
N GLU A 460 -8.44 -0.24 -27.11
CA GLU A 460 -7.44 0.82 -27.12
C GLU A 460 -7.22 1.39 -25.72
N ASP A 461 -8.27 1.63 -24.95
CA ASP A 461 -8.18 2.13 -23.59
C ASP A 461 -7.57 1.10 -22.62
N MET A 462 -7.93 -0.18 -22.72
CA MET A 462 -7.25 -1.26 -22.00
C MET A 462 -5.74 -1.22 -22.28
N ASN A 463 -5.36 -1.10 -23.56
CA ASN A 463 -3.97 -1.08 -24.05
C ASN A 463 -3.20 0.20 -23.68
N ASN A 464 -3.90 1.29 -23.41
CA ASN A 464 -3.32 2.55 -22.97
C ASN A 464 -3.38 2.73 -21.46
N MET A 465 -4.15 1.91 -20.73
CA MET A 465 -4.28 2.05 -19.29
C MET A 465 -2.93 1.79 -18.63
N ARG A 466 -2.56 2.70 -17.74
CA ARG A 466 -1.31 2.70 -16.99
C ARG A 466 -1.58 3.24 -15.60
N GLY A 467 -0.69 2.95 -14.67
CA GLY A 467 -0.78 3.47 -13.33
C GLY A 467 -0.92 2.39 -12.27
N THR A 468 -0.82 2.84 -11.03
CA THR A 468 -1.22 2.08 -9.85
C THR A 468 -2.69 1.66 -9.88
N SER A 469 -3.52 2.35 -10.69
CA SER A 469 -4.90 1.95 -10.98
C SER A 469 -5.02 0.73 -11.90
N PHE A 470 -3.95 0.31 -12.58
CA PHE A 470 -3.84 -0.99 -13.24
C PHE A 470 -3.24 -2.04 -12.29
N SER A 471 -2.29 -1.65 -11.46
CA SER A 471 -1.64 -2.57 -10.52
C SER A 471 -2.58 -3.09 -9.43
N ALA A 472 -3.41 -2.21 -8.84
CA ALA A 472 -4.39 -2.60 -7.82
C ALA A 472 -5.40 -3.68 -8.28
N PRO A 473 -6.06 -3.56 -9.45
CA PRO A 473 -6.96 -4.60 -9.93
C PRO A 473 -6.25 -5.90 -10.30
N MET A 474 -4.96 -5.87 -10.68
CA MET A 474 -4.20 -7.11 -10.85
C MET A 474 -4.10 -7.88 -9.53
N ILE A 475 -3.70 -7.22 -8.44
CA ILE A 475 -3.62 -7.86 -7.12
C ILE A 475 -5.00 -8.34 -6.65
N THR A 476 -6.04 -7.53 -6.88
CA THR A 476 -7.43 -7.94 -6.56
C THR A 476 -7.83 -9.19 -7.34
N GLY A 477 -7.55 -9.24 -8.65
CA GLY A 477 -7.85 -10.39 -9.49
C GLY A 477 -7.14 -11.66 -9.02
N LEU A 478 -5.86 -11.57 -8.66
CA LEU A 478 -5.10 -12.71 -8.13
C LEU A 478 -5.70 -13.26 -6.83
N ILE A 479 -6.03 -12.38 -5.89
CA ILE A 479 -6.65 -12.78 -4.63
C ILE A 479 -8.03 -13.40 -4.90
N SER A 480 -8.82 -12.79 -5.78
CA SER A 480 -10.13 -13.31 -6.16
C SER A 480 -10.04 -14.71 -6.80
N LEU A 481 -9.05 -14.93 -7.67
CA LEU A 481 -8.80 -16.22 -8.31
C LEU A 481 -8.44 -17.27 -7.27
N LEU A 482 -7.52 -16.95 -6.35
CA LEU A 482 -7.13 -17.84 -5.26
C LEU A 482 -8.34 -18.22 -4.40
N GLN A 483 -9.10 -17.22 -3.92
CA GLN A 483 -10.32 -17.43 -3.14
C GLN A 483 -11.36 -18.29 -3.87
N THR A 484 -11.47 -18.16 -5.19
CA THR A 484 -12.39 -18.96 -6.01
C THR A 484 -11.93 -20.40 -6.17
N GLN A 485 -10.62 -20.65 -6.35
CA GLN A 485 -10.05 -22.00 -6.43
C GLN A 485 -10.27 -22.79 -5.14
N PHE A 486 -10.21 -22.13 -3.98
CA PHE A 486 -10.47 -22.74 -2.68
C PHE A 486 -11.92 -22.60 -2.19
N ALA A 487 -12.79 -21.95 -2.96
CA ALA A 487 -14.20 -21.68 -2.65
C ALA A 487 -14.43 -20.99 -1.29
N GLU A 488 -13.51 -20.13 -0.84
CA GLU A 488 -13.62 -19.49 0.47
C GLU A 488 -13.03 -18.07 0.53
N ASN A 489 -13.58 -17.27 1.43
CA ASN A 489 -13.05 -15.95 1.73
C ASN A 489 -11.83 -16.08 2.65
N ILE A 490 -10.65 -15.84 2.10
CA ILE A 490 -9.38 -15.81 2.85
C ILE A 490 -9.29 -14.53 3.68
N SER A 491 -8.85 -14.64 4.93
CA SER A 491 -8.73 -13.50 5.84
C SER A 491 -7.66 -12.49 5.37
N PRO A 492 -7.78 -11.20 5.71
CA PRO A 492 -6.82 -10.17 5.31
C PRO A 492 -5.38 -10.46 5.76
N ASN A 493 -5.19 -11.08 6.94
CA ASN A 493 -3.86 -11.37 7.47
C ASN A 493 -3.20 -12.51 6.71
N ILE A 494 -3.94 -13.56 6.35
CA ILE A 494 -3.44 -14.62 5.48
C ILE A 494 -3.09 -14.03 4.11
N ILE A 495 -3.94 -13.18 3.52
CA ILE A 495 -3.64 -12.51 2.25
C ILE A 495 -2.35 -11.70 2.31
N LYS A 496 -2.14 -10.90 3.36
CA LYS A 496 -0.89 -10.15 3.55
C LYS A 496 0.33 -11.06 3.64
N VAL A 497 0.25 -12.15 4.39
CA VAL A 497 1.34 -13.16 4.47
C VAL A 497 1.61 -13.77 3.10
N LEU A 498 0.56 -14.22 2.39
CA LEU A 498 0.71 -14.81 1.06
C LEU A 498 1.38 -13.84 0.08
N LEU A 499 0.95 -12.57 0.04
CA LEU A 499 1.56 -11.54 -0.81
C LEU A 499 3.02 -11.29 -0.41
N ALA A 500 3.30 -11.02 0.86
CA ALA A 500 4.65 -10.66 1.31
C ALA A 500 5.66 -11.83 1.19
N HIS A 501 5.22 -13.05 1.51
CA HIS A 501 6.07 -14.24 1.51
C HIS A 501 6.32 -14.78 0.10
N SER A 502 5.32 -14.69 -0.78
CA SER A 502 5.46 -15.11 -2.18
C SER A 502 6.23 -14.12 -3.05
N SER A 503 6.43 -12.89 -2.59
CA SER A 503 7.00 -11.83 -3.41
C SER A 503 8.50 -11.93 -3.62
N ALA A 504 8.89 -11.65 -4.85
CA ALA A 504 10.27 -11.40 -5.23
C ALA A 504 10.56 -9.89 -5.16
N LEU A 505 11.73 -9.56 -4.61
CA LEU A 505 12.24 -8.20 -4.60
C LEU A 505 12.48 -7.71 -6.04
N VAL A 506 12.10 -6.46 -6.28
CA VAL A 506 12.16 -5.80 -7.60
C VAL A 506 13.52 -5.11 -7.76
N GLN A 507 14.05 -5.00 -8.99
CA GLN A 507 15.36 -4.39 -9.22
C GLN A 507 15.34 -2.91 -8.81
N GLN A 508 16.38 -2.48 -8.08
CA GLN A 508 16.52 -1.10 -7.64
C GLN A 508 16.95 -0.19 -8.79
N ASN A 509 16.31 0.98 -8.88
CA ASN A 509 16.83 2.14 -9.59
C ASN A 509 17.05 3.25 -8.55
N ASN A 510 18.30 3.50 -8.18
CA ASN A 510 18.68 4.51 -7.19
C ASN A 510 18.62 5.96 -7.71
N ILE A 511 18.01 6.19 -8.88
CA ILE A 511 17.98 7.48 -9.56
C ILE A 511 16.57 7.76 -10.03
N ASP A 512 15.96 8.82 -9.52
CA ASP A 512 14.76 9.42 -10.09
C ASP A 512 15.18 10.27 -11.30
N LYS A 513 15.11 9.67 -12.49
CA LYS A 513 15.60 10.29 -13.73
C LYS A 513 14.76 11.50 -14.18
N LYS A 514 13.49 11.60 -13.77
CA LYS A 514 12.57 12.65 -14.23
C LYS A 514 12.83 14.00 -13.57
N SER A 515 13.20 13.98 -12.29
CA SER A 515 13.56 15.19 -11.55
C SER A 515 15.03 15.62 -11.76
N GLY A 516 15.87 14.72 -12.29
CA GLY A 516 17.32 14.94 -12.35
C GLY A 516 17.98 14.91 -10.99
N LEU A 517 17.30 14.39 -9.96
CA LEU A 517 17.75 14.33 -8.58
C LEU A 517 18.16 12.90 -8.22
N ALA A 518 19.43 12.72 -7.84
CA ALA A 518 19.92 11.48 -7.27
C ALA A 518 19.51 11.39 -5.79
N LEU A 519 18.22 11.15 -5.54
CA LEU A 519 17.75 10.89 -4.18
C LEU A 519 18.02 9.41 -3.84
N LYS A 520 18.81 9.14 -2.79
CA LYS A 520 18.96 7.79 -2.21
C LYS A 520 17.68 7.43 -1.46
N ILE A 521 16.65 7.00 -2.18
CA ILE A 521 15.30 6.80 -1.63
C ILE A 521 15.03 5.34 -1.24
N ASP A 522 15.65 4.37 -1.90
CA ASP A 522 15.20 2.97 -1.86
C ASP A 522 16.10 2.08 -0.99
N GLY A 523 16.09 2.35 0.32
CA GLY A 523 16.69 1.46 1.32
C GLY A 523 15.79 0.26 1.61
N LEU A 524 16.39 -0.91 1.88
CA LEU A 524 15.68 -2.04 2.45
C LEU A 524 15.25 -1.67 3.88
N GLN A 525 13.95 -1.77 4.14
CA GLN A 525 13.37 -1.51 5.45
C GLN A 525 13.66 -2.68 6.41
N PRO A 526 13.57 -2.46 7.73
CA PRO A 526 13.85 -3.50 8.72
C PRO A 526 13.00 -4.79 8.56
N ASN A 527 11.79 -4.66 8.01
CA ASN A 527 10.91 -5.78 7.64
C ASN A 527 11.18 -6.36 6.23
N ASN A 528 12.34 -6.11 5.63
CA ASN A 528 12.72 -6.55 4.28
C ASN A 528 11.75 -6.11 3.14
N SER A 529 11.03 -5.00 3.31
CA SER A 529 10.32 -4.32 2.21
C SER A 529 11.15 -3.15 1.64
N PHE A 530 10.78 -2.65 0.47
CA PHE A 530 11.33 -1.43 -0.10
C PHE A 530 10.31 -0.29 -0.04
N ASN A 531 10.79 0.95 0.04
CA ASN A 531 9.90 2.12 0.02
C ASN A 531 9.12 2.19 -1.29
N ARG A 532 9.78 1.96 -2.44
CA ARG A 532 9.10 2.16 -3.72
C ARG A 532 8.22 1.00 -4.17
N THR A 533 8.48 -0.20 -3.66
CA THR A 533 7.82 -1.42 -4.18
C THR A 533 7.19 -2.32 -3.12
N GLY A 534 7.32 -1.97 -1.83
CA GLY A 534 6.83 -2.80 -0.74
C GLY A 534 7.58 -4.12 -0.67
N PHE A 535 6.87 -5.21 -0.42
CA PHE A 535 7.46 -6.56 -0.43
C PHE A 535 7.85 -7.06 -1.83
N GLY A 536 7.51 -6.31 -2.89
CA GLY A 536 7.88 -6.61 -4.27
C GLY A 536 6.72 -7.11 -5.13
N LEU A 537 7.05 -7.97 -6.10
CA LEU A 537 6.09 -8.54 -7.05
C LEU A 537 5.68 -9.95 -6.59
N PRO A 538 4.38 -10.22 -6.32
CA PRO A 538 3.93 -11.52 -5.85
C PRO A 538 3.98 -12.58 -6.95
N ASN A 539 4.32 -13.80 -6.53
CA ASN A 539 4.29 -14.99 -7.37
C ASN A 539 3.02 -15.81 -7.04
N TYR A 540 2.11 -15.92 -8.00
CA TYR A 540 0.81 -16.55 -7.78
C TYR A 540 0.90 -18.05 -7.50
N GLU A 541 1.79 -18.76 -8.19
CA GLU A 541 2.05 -20.19 -7.99
C GLU A 541 2.46 -20.45 -6.54
N LYS A 542 3.40 -19.65 -6.05
CA LYS A 542 3.84 -19.74 -4.67
C LYS A 542 2.74 -19.37 -3.67
N MET A 543 1.90 -18.37 -3.97
CA MET A 543 0.72 -18.07 -3.14
C MET A 543 -0.23 -19.27 -3.06
N TYR A 544 -0.49 -19.93 -4.18
CA TYR A 544 -1.36 -21.11 -4.26
C TYR A 544 -0.79 -22.28 -3.45
N GLU A 545 0.49 -22.62 -3.66
CA GLU A 545 1.17 -23.72 -2.96
C GLU A 545 1.21 -23.50 -1.43
N LEU A 546 1.55 -22.28 -1.02
CA LEU A 546 1.52 -21.86 0.39
C LEU A 546 0.12 -22.06 0.99
N TYR A 547 -0.92 -21.57 0.33
CA TYR A 547 -2.28 -21.69 0.84
C TYR A 547 -2.82 -23.13 0.81
N ALA A 548 -2.50 -23.91 -0.23
CA ALA A 548 -2.84 -25.33 -0.30
C ALA A 548 -2.24 -26.11 0.88
N THR A 549 -0.95 -25.85 1.17
CA THR A 549 -0.24 -26.45 2.31
C THR A 549 -0.86 -26.05 3.64
N TYR A 550 -1.24 -24.78 3.80
CA TYR A 550 -1.98 -24.31 4.96
C TYR A 550 -3.28 -25.11 5.14
N LYS A 551 -4.09 -25.23 4.07
CA LYS A 551 -5.37 -25.94 4.10
C LYS A 551 -5.23 -27.43 4.42
N SER A 552 -4.22 -28.11 3.89
CA SER A 552 -3.98 -29.53 4.21
C SER A 552 -3.56 -29.73 5.66
N ASN A 553 -2.86 -28.77 6.25
CA ASN A 553 -2.24 -28.89 7.57
C ASN A 553 -3.03 -28.24 8.71
N GLN A 554 -4.23 -27.67 8.45
CA GLN A 554 -5.04 -27.00 9.47
C GLN A 554 -5.29 -27.86 10.74
N ASN A 555 -5.26 -29.18 10.61
CA ASN A 555 -5.50 -30.13 11.72
C ASN A 555 -4.24 -30.85 12.21
N THR A 556 -3.07 -30.63 11.58
CA THR A 556 -1.87 -31.43 11.80
C THR A 556 -0.61 -30.57 11.68
N TYR A 557 0.10 -30.41 12.80
CA TYR A 557 1.54 -30.09 12.88
C TYR A 557 2.04 -28.64 12.83
N LYS A 558 3.37 -28.54 13.00
CA LYS A 558 4.15 -27.60 13.83
C LYS A 558 4.97 -26.55 13.03
N HIS A 559 5.24 -26.67 11.72
CA HIS A 559 6.08 -25.70 10.96
C HIS A 559 5.42 -25.29 9.59
N GLY A 560 5.24 -23.98 9.29
CA GLY A 560 4.55 -23.37 8.11
C GLY A 560 3.08 -22.90 8.24
N ILE A 561 2.75 -21.67 7.80
CA ILE A 561 1.43 -20.95 7.82
C ILE A 561 0.51 -21.30 8.99
N PHE A 562 0.58 -20.58 10.11
CA PHE A 562 -0.30 -20.87 11.27
C PHE A 562 -0.99 -19.67 11.85
N HIS A 563 -2.17 -19.94 12.42
CA HIS A 563 -2.75 -19.10 13.46
C HIS A 563 -2.06 -19.33 14.80
N LEU A 564 -1.63 -18.26 15.44
CA LEU A 564 -1.06 -18.26 16.78
C LEU A 564 -2.13 -18.28 17.91
N ASN A 565 -3.36 -18.70 17.62
CA ASN A 565 -4.47 -18.61 18.57
C ASN A 565 -4.34 -19.58 19.77
N ASN A 566 -3.40 -20.54 19.73
CA ASN A 566 -3.20 -21.58 20.76
C ASN A 566 -1.88 -21.46 21.54
N ILE A 567 -1.35 -20.24 21.68
CA ILE A 567 -0.08 -20.02 22.38
C ILE A 567 -0.22 -20.20 23.90
N ASN A 568 0.74 -20.90 24.50
CA ASN A 568 0.94 -20.91 25.94
C ASN A 568 1.81 -19.72 26.40
N PHE A 569 1.17 -18.68 26.95
CA PHE A 569 1.83 -17.48 27.47
C PHE A 569 2.48 -17.65 28.86
N THR A 570 2.38 -18.82 29.50
CA THR A 570 2.80 -19.00 30.91
C THR A 570 4.26 -18.61 31.16
N ASN A 571 5.14 -18.71 30.16
CA ASN A 571 6.56 -18.34 30.30
C ASN A 571 6.94 -17.05 29.55
N TYR A 572 5.99 -16.25 29.07
CA TYR A 572 6.29 -15.08 28.22
C TYR A 572 7.20 -14.06 28.93
N VAL A 573 6.91 -13.75 30.21
CA VAL A 573 7.75 -12.87 31.03
C VAL A 573 9.09 -13.53 31.38
N GLN A 574 9.08 -14.84 31.63
CA GLN A 574 10.29 -15.60 31.98
C GLN A 574 11.26 -15.74 30.79
N ASN A 575 10.73 -15.71 29.56
CA ASN A 575 11.48 -15.81 28.30
C ASN A 575 11.78 -14.43 27.69
N ASN A 576 12.09 -13.43 28.51
CA ASN A 576 12.46 -12.08 28.08
C ASN A 576 11.47 -11.46 27.09
N PHE A 577 10.16 -11.63 27.33
CA PHE A 577 9.10 -11.07 26.50
C PHE A 577 9.12 -11.54 25.04
N SER A 578 9.43 -12.83 24.85
CA SER A 578 9.42 -13.48 23.55
C SER A 578 8.67 -14.81 23.60
N LEU A 579 8.04 -15.14 22.49
CA LEU A 579 7.42 -16.42 22.27
C LEU A 579 8.17 -17.18 21.18
N LYS A 580 8.65 -18.38 21.50
CA LYS A 580 9.25 -19.28 20.52
C LYS A 580 8.20 -19.82 19.54
N LEU A 581 8.43 -19.62 18.26
CA LEU A 581 7.66 -20.19 17.15
C LEU A 581 8.23 -21.54 16.74
N LEU A 582 9.54 -21.58 16.51
CA LEU A 582 10.30 -22.76 16.10
C LEU A 582 11.54 -22.86 16.99
N ASP A 583 11.83 -24.08 17.45
CA ASP A 583 12.97 -24.37 18.31
C ASP A 583 13.77 -25.54 17.71
N ASN A 584 15.02 -25.27 17.35
CA ASN A 584 16.02 -26.20 16.83
C ASN A 584 15.56 -27.05 15.64
N ILE A 585 15.08 -26.41 14.56
CA ILE A 585 14.94 -27.12 13.28
C ILE A 585 16.35 -27.45 12.78
N ARG A 586 16.68 -28.74 12.75
CA ARG A 586 17.94 -29.27 12.24
C ARG A 586 17.82 -29.56 10.74
N ILE A 587 18.63 -28.89 9.94
CA ILE A 587 18.73 -29.14 8.50
C ILE A 587 20.09 -29.77 8.26
N ASN A 588 20.08 -31.04 7.84
CA ASN A 588 21.32 -31.74 7.49
C ASN A 588 21.68 -31.40 6.04
N ASN A 589 22.83 -30.78 5.84
CA ASN A 589 23.25 -30.21 4.57
C ASN A 589 24.12 -31.18 3.76
N TYR A 590 23.64 -32.42 3.57
CA TYR A 590 24.43 -33.49 2.93
C TYR A 590 24.66 -33.31 1.42
N ASP A 591 24.02 -32.33 0.76
CA ASP A 591 24.11 -32.07 -0.69
C ASP A 591 24.85 -30.76 -1.03
N ALA A 592 25.94 -30.46 -0.32
CA ALA A 592 26.79 -29.28 -0.53
C ALA A 592 27.60 -29.28 -1.85
N ASN A 593 27.31 -30.18 -2.80
CA ASN A 593 28.03 -30.28 -4.08
C ASN A 593 27.56 -29.28 -5.15
N ASN A 594 26.56 -28.44 -4.87
CA ASN A 594 26.14 -27.36 -5.76
C ASN A 594 26.19 -26.02 -5.03
N ASP A 595 26.55 -24.96 -5.75
CA ASP A 595 26.61 -23.54 -5.36
C ASP A 595 25.26 -22.93 -4.88
N ASN A 596 24.33 -23.78 -4.43
CA ASN A 596 22.98 -23.45 -4.01
C ASN A 596 23.03 -22.67 -2.70
N ARG A 597 22.98 -21.35 -2.81
CA ARG A 597 22.77 -20.48 -1.65
C ARG A 597 21.33 -20.65 -1.16
N PHE A 598 21.14 -20.90 0.12
CA PHE A 598 19.81 -21.01 0.72
C PHE A 598 19.47 -19.74 1.53
N LYS A 599 18.18 -19.43 1.64
CA LYS A 599 17.64 -18.41 2.57
C LYS A 599 16.52 -19.00 3.40
N TYR A 600 16.56 -18.76 4.70
CA TYR A 600 15.41 -18.95 5.56
C TYR A 600 14.57 -17.68 5.58
N VAL A 601 13.28 -17.78 5.26
CA VAL A 601 12.35 -16.65 5.24
C VAL A 601 11.26 -16.90 6.26
N LEU A 602 11.02 -15.90 7.11
CA LEU A 602 9.91 -15.88 8.06
C LEU A 602 9.07 -14.63 7.78
N THR A 603 7.76 -14.78 7.76
CA THR A 603 6.81 -13.68 7.55
C THR A 603 5.66 -13.83 8.53
N ALA A 604 5.26 -12.76 9.21
CA ALA A 604 4.11 -12.76 10.09
C ALA A 604 3.23 -11.55 9.83
N SER A 605 1.92 -11.70 9.97
CA SER A 605 0.96 -10.60 9.89
C SER A 605 -0.11 -10.72 10.98
N SER A 606 -0.62 -9.58 11.44
CA SER A 606 -1.71 -9.54 12.42
C SER A 606 -2.73 -8.46 12.08
N LYS A 607 -3.92 -8.60 12.67
CA LYS A 607 -4.94 -7.55 12.65
C LYS A 607 -4.46 -6.42 13.55
N ILE A 608 -4.43 -5.20 13.02
CA ILE A 608 -3.95 -4.04 13.75
C ILE A 608 -5.02 -3.60 14.74
N PHE A 609 -4.66 -3.54 16.02
CA PHE A 609 -5.37 -2.78 17.04
C PHE A 609 -4.49 -1.66 17.53
N ASN A 610 -5.04 -0.45 17.60
CA ASN A 610 -4.29 0.65 18.18
C ASN A 610 -4.06 0.41 19.67
N PHE A 611 -2.98 0.96 20.22
CA PHE A 611 -2.61 0.73 21.62
C PHE A 611 -3.76 1.09 22.59
N SER A 612 -4.46 2.19 22.30
CA SER A 612 -5.64 2.60 23.07
C SER A 612 -6.80 1.61 22.98
N ASP A 613 -7.02 0.96 21.83
CA ASP A 613 -8.04 -0.06 21.66
C ASP A 613 -7.69 -1.34 22.43
N VAL A 614 -6.41 -1.70 22.46
CA VAL A 614 -5.89 -2.78 23.28
C VAL A 614 -6.12 -2.49 24.76
N LEU A 615 -5.75 -1.30 25.26
CA LEU A 615 -5.99 -0.91 26.65
C LEU A 615 -7.48 -0.94 27.00
N LYS A 616 -8.36 -0.43 26.12
CA LYS A 616 -9.82 -0.50 26.31
C LYS A 616 -10.33 -1.93 26.39
N LYS A 617 -9.81 -2.83 25.53
CA LYS A 617 -10.17 -4.27 25.57
C LYS A 617 -9.69 -4.93 26.86
N ILE A 618 -8.43 -4.71 27.26
CA ILE A 618 -7.89 -5.22 28.53
C ILE A 618 -8.75 -4.74 29.69
N LYS A 619 -9.08 -3.44 29.74
CA LYS A 619 -9.95 -2.88 30.79
C LYS A 619 -11.28 -3.61 30.87
N LYS A 620 -11.97 -3.81 29.75
CA LYS A 620 -13.25 -4.55 29.69
C LYS A 620 -13.14 -6.00 30.15
N ILE A 621 -12.01 -6.67 29.88
CA ILE A 621 -11.77 -8.04 30.33
C ILE A 621 -11.56 -8.06 31.84
N VAL A 622 -10.66 -7.21 32.36
CA VAL A 622 -10.37 -7.07 33.79
C VAL A 622 -11.62 -6.65 34.58
N GLU A 623 -12.48 -5.83 34.02
CA GLU A 623 -13.75 -5.43 34.63
C GLU A 623 -14.69 -6.60 34.89
N LYS A 624 -14.64 -7.66 34.09
CA LYS A 624 -15.46 -8.86 34.27
C LYS A 624 -14.89 -9.85 35.28
N GLN A 625 -13.61 -9.72 35.64
CA GLN A 625 -12.94 -10.64 36.55
C GLN A 625 -13.25 -10.31 38.01
N ASN A 626 -13.46 -11.35 38.82
CA ASN A 626 -13.60 -11.23 40.27
C ASN A 626 -12.22 -11.32 40.94
N ASN A 627 -11.49 -10.19 40.96
CA ASN A 627 -10.12 -10.13 41.48
C ASN A 627 -9.92 -8.94 42.46
N ILE A 628 -9.20 -9.17 43.56
CA ILE A 628 -8.95 -8.16 44.60
C ILE A 628 -8.11 -6.97 44.11
N ASN A 629 -7.24 -7.18 43.11
CA ASN A 629 -6.39 -6.15 42.51
C ASN A 629 -7.06 -5.43 41.32
N LYS A 630 -8.29 -5.80 40.93
CA LYS A 630 -9.03 -5.20 39.80
C LYS A 630 -8.99 -3.68 39.78
N LYS A 631 -9.28 -3.03 40.91
CA LYS A 631 -9.29 -1.55 41.01
C LYS A 631 -7.91 -0.95 40.71
N LYS A 632 -6.83 -1.59 41.15
CA LYS A 632 -5.45 -1.12 40.91
C LYS A 632 -5.04 -1.31 39.46
N ILE A 633 -5.43 -2.43 38.85
CA ILE A 633 -5.17 -2.69 37.43
C ILE A 633 -5.94 -1.69 36.56
N ILE A 634 -7.21 -1.41 36.87
CA ILE A 634 -8.00 -0.40 36.14
C ILE A 634 -7.39 1.00 36.30
N ALA A 635 -7.02 1.41 37.52
CA ALA A 635 -6.36 2.70 37.73
C ALA A 635 -5.01 2.79 37.00
N PHE A 636 -4.25 1.69 36.92
CA PHE A 636 -3.07 1.61 36.07
C PHE A 636 -3.41 1.79 34.60
N ILE A 637 -4.43 1.09 34.08
CA ILE A 637 -4.88 1.18 32.67
C ILE A 637 -5.30 2.61 32.32
N ASP A 638 -6.07 3.26 33.20
CA ASP A 638 -6.50 4.65 32.99
C ASP A 638 -5.29 5.59 32.96
N LYS A 639 -4.35 5.41 33.89
CA LYS A 639 -3.10 6.18 33.90
C LYS A 639 -2.23 5.95 32.66
N ILE A 640 -2.07 4.70 32.19
CA ILE A 640 -1.29 4.43 30.96
C ILE A 640 -2.01 4.97 29.72
N ALA A 641 -3.34 4.99 29.70
CA ALA A 641 -4.13 5.55 28.60
C ALA A 641 -3.99 7.08 28.46
N GLU A 642 -3.53 7.78 29.51
CA GLU A 642 -3.17 9.21 29.45
C GLU A 642 -1.88 9.46 28.66
N PHE A 643 -1.03 8.44 28.47
CA PHE A 643 0.20 8.56 27.68
C PHE A 643 -0.07 8.20 26.21
N GLU A 644 0.31 9.10 25.29
CA GLU A 644 0.32 8.77 23.87
C GLU A 644 1.56 7.94 23.52
N PHE A 645 1.34 6.77 22.91
CA PHE A 645 2.40 5.88 22.44
C PHE A 645 2.32 5.75 20.92
N GLU A 646 2.68 6.82 20.19
CA GLU A 646 2.58 6.85 18.73
C GLU A 646 3.33 5.68 18.05
N ASN A 647 4.54 5.35 18.51
CA ASN A 647 5.36 4.25 18.00
C ASN A 647 4.84 2.84 18.35
N PHE A 648 3.79 2.74 19.17
CA PHE A 648 3.18 1.46 19.53
C PHE A 648 1.73 1.36 19.06
N ASN A 649 1.21 2.37 18.35
CA ASN A 649 -0.17 2.35 17.89
C ASN A 649 -0.42 1.34 16.76
N LYS A 650 0.60 0.74 16.14
CA LYS A 650 0.40 -0.13 14.97
C LYS A 650 1.13 -1.46 15.03
N ASN A 651 2.35 -1.49 15.56
CA ASN A 651 3.08 -2.75 15.69
C ASN A 651 2.55 -3.60 16.86
N MET A 652 1.81 -4.63 16.47
CA MET A 652 1.33 -5.68 17.38
C MET A 652 2.32 -6.83 17.55
N ILE A 653 3.18 -7.08 16.56
CA ILE A 653 4.06 -8.24 16.46
C ILE A 653 5.43 -7.87 15.88
N ASP A 654 6.50 -8.39 16.47
CA ASP A 654 7.85 -8.31 15.89
C ASP A 654 8.42 -9.73 15.81
N ILE A 655 9.09 -10.07 14.71
CA ILE A 655 9.66 -11.41 14.52
C ILE A 655 11.18 -11.39 14.63
N GLN A 656 11.72 -12.49 15.16
CA GLN A 656 13.15 -12.70 15.29
C GLN A 656 13.46 -14.11 14.81
N ALA A 657 14.60 -14.28 14.14
CA ALA A 657 15.17 -15.58 13.88
C ALA A 657 16.65 -15.58 14.18
N GLU A 658 17.10 -16.72 14.66
CA GLU A 658 18.47 -17.02 14.98
C GLU A 658 18.85 -18.33 14.29
N VAL A 659 19.89 -18.28 13.48
CA VAL A 659 20.45 -19.44 12.79
C VAL A 659 21.80 -19.74 13.41
N SER A 660 21.97 -20.95 13.92
CA SER A 660 23.23 -21.48 14.42
C SER A 660 23.75 -22.55 13.47
N GLU A 661 25.00 -22.42 13.04
CA GLU A 661 25.67 -23.30 12.08
C GLU A 661 26.64 -24.19 12.83
N TYR A 662 26.62 -25.50 12.58
CA TYR A 662 27.46 -26.49 13.26
C TYR A 662 28.31 -27.29 12.27
N ASN A 663 29.50 -27.70 12.71
CA ASN A 663 30.34 -28.64 11.97
C ASN A 663 29.94 -30.11 12.24
N SER A 664 30.62 -31.03 11.56
CA SER A 664 30.44 -32.48 11.68
C SER A 664 30.57 -33.04 13.10
N TYR A 665 31.26 -32.32 13.98
CA TYR A 665 31.48 -32.70 15.38
C TYR A 665 30.47 -32.05 16.33
N GLY A 666 29.46 -31.34 15.80
CA GLY A 666 28.47 -30.60 16.58
C GLY A 666 29.01 -29.32 17.23
N SER A 667 30.18 -28.83 16.82
CA SER A 667 30.73 -27.56 17.31
C SER A 667 30.12 -26.39 16.55
N LEU A 668 29.69 -25.35 17.28
CA LEU A 668 29.12 -24.13 16.71
C LEU A 668 30.18 -23.38 15.90
N LEU A 669 29.95 -23.24 14.60
CA LEU A 669 30.80 -22.48 13.67
C LEU A 669 30.41 -21.00 13.64
N ASN A 670 29.11 -20.73 13.56
CA ASN A 670 28.60 -19.38 13.39
C ASN A 670 27.19 -19.26 13.98
N LYS A 671 26.81 -18.04 14.36
CA LYS A 671 25.48 -17.72 14.86
C LYS A 671 25.06 -16.37 14.30
N ASN A 672 24.05 -16.39 13.44
CA ASN A 672 23.47 -15.20 12.83
C ASN A 672 22.09 -14.94 13.45
N SER A 673 21.81 -13.71 13.86
CA SER A 673 20.48 -13.31 14.30
C SER A 673 19.95 -12.16 13.45
N GLN A 674 18.66 -12.17 13.19
CA GLN A 674 17.96 -11.09 12.52
C GLN A 674 16.62 -10.86 13.21
N SER A 675 16.30 -9.59 13.42
CA SER A 675 15.00 -9.14 13.90
C SER A 675 14.42 -8.17 12.89
N SER A 676 13.10 -8.17 12.73
CA SER A 676 12.46 -7.15 11.90
C SER A 676 12.59 -5.77 12.53
N THR A 677 12.44 -5.61 13.86
CA THR A 677 12.53 -4.30 14.56
C THR A 677 11.68 -3.18 13.96
N SER A 678 10.69 -3.52 13.14
CA SER A 678 9.75 -2.54 12.60
C SER A 678 8.90 -2.01 13.75
N PHE A 679 8.52 -0.74 13.74
CA PHE A 679 7.70 -0.15 14.81
C PHE A 679 6.25 0.10 14.38
N ASP A 680 5.99 0.02 13.08
CA ASP A 680 4.78 0.59 12.48
C ASP A 680 4.04 -0.39 11.57
N SER A 681 4.65 -1.56 11.29
CA SER A 681 4.09 -2.51 10.35
C SER A 681 3.18 -3.53 11.02
N SER A 682 2.19 -3.95 10.23
CA SER A 682 1.30 -5.08 10.57
C SER A 682 1.76 -6.39 9.96
N THR A 683 2.84 -6.34 9.18
CA THR A 683 3.44 -7.47 8.49
C THR A 683 4.95 -7.37 8.58
N GLU A 684 5.56 -8.37 9.17
CA GLU A 684 7.00 -8.46 9.32
C GLU A 684 7.54 -9.54 8.41
N LYS A 685 8.72 -9.32 7.83
CA LYS A 685 9.47 -10.31 7.07
C LYS A 685 10.95 -10.19 7.39
N ILE A 686 11.58 -11.31 7.69
CA ILE A 686 13.04 -11.42 7.80
C ILE A 686 13.53 -12.49 6.85
N SER A 687 14.78 -12.40 6.43
CA SER A 687 15.37 -13.33 5.47
C SER A 687 16.84 -13.51 5.80
N ILE A 688 17.17 -14.67 6.34
CA ILE A 688 18.52 -15.00 6.78
C ILE A 688 19.15 -15.87 5.69
N GLN A 689 20.25 -15.40 5.12
CA GLN A 689 21.06 -16.21 4.21
C GLN A 689 21.77 -17.31 5.00
N LEU A 690 21.68 -18.53 4.52
CA LEU A 690 22.30 -19.71 5.12
C LEU A 690 23.61 -20.00 4.38
N LYS A 691 24.70 -20.27 5.11
CA LYS A 691 25.98 -20.65 4.49
C LYS A 691 26.03 -22.15 4.23
N THR A 692 26.49 -22.51 3.03
CA THR A 692 26.54 -23.88 2.51
C THR A 692 27.65 -24.75 3.12
N GLU A 693 28.61 -24.16 3.82
CA GLU A 693 29.78 -24.87 4.39
C GLU A 693 29.47 -25.64 5.69
N SER A 694 28.27 -25.49 6.25
CA SER A 694 27.86 -26.16 7.49
C SER A 694 27.21 -27.51 7.20
N GLU A 695 27.49 -28.53 8.02
CA GLU A 695 26.85 -29.85 7.91
C GLU A 695 25.46 -29.87 8.57
N GLU A 696 25.29 -29.08 9.64
CA GLU A 696 24.04 -28.98 10.39
C GLU A 696 23.70 -27.52 10.67
N LEU A 697 22.46 -27.13 10.36
CA LEU A 697 21.91 -25.81 10.68
C LEU A 697 20.81 -25.97 11.72
N SER A 698 20.84 -25.17 12.77
CA SER A 698 19.74 -24.99 13.72
C SER A 698 19.07 -23.65 13.51
N VAL A 699 17.76 -23.66 13.26
CA VAL A 699 16.96 -22.44 13.15
C VAL A 699 16.02 -22.31 14.34
N ASN A 700 16.15 -21.20 15.05
CA ASN A 700 15.25 -20.75 16.10
C ASN A 700 14.49 -19.52 15.61
N SER A 701 13.19 -19.44 15.87
CA SER A 701 12.44 -18.21 15.61
C SER A 701 11.49 -17.89 16.74
N SER A 702 11.29 -16.61 16.98
CA SER A 702 10.41 -16.09 18.00
C SER A 702 9.59 -14.92 17.48
N ILE A 703 8.51 -14.64 18.20
CA ILE A 703 7.65 -13.48 18.02
C ILE A 703 7.57 -12.73 19.34
N THR A 704 7.60 -11.41 19.31
CA THR A 704 7.37 -10.55 20.47
C THR A 704 6.13 -9.71 20.22
N PHE A 705 5.54 -9.18 21.31
CA PHE A 705 4.36 -8.33 21.27
C PHE A 705 4.71 -6.96 21.87
N PRO A 706 5.21 -6.00 21.06
CA PRO A 706 5.78 -4.74 21.57
C PRO A 706 4.82 -3.94 22.46
N GLN A 707 3.53 -3.93 22.12
CA GLN A 707 2.50 -3.30 22.96
C GLN A 707 2.35 -3.98 24.32
N LEU A 708 2.27 -5.32 24.37
CA LEU A 708 2.21 -6.05 25.63
C LEU A 708 3.47 -5.79 26.46
N ASN A 709 4.65 -5.80 25.82
CA ASN A 709 5.92 -5.52 26.49
C ASN A 709 5.89 -4.14 27.15
N LYS A 710 5.37 -3.13 26.44
CA LYS A 710 5.21 -1.78 26.97
C LYS A 710 4.25 -1.72 28.16
N ILE A 711 3.11 -2.42 28.06
CA ILE A 711 2.13 -2.52 29.16
C ILE A 711 2.78 -3.15 30.39
N LEU A 712 3.48 -4.27 30.24
CA LEU A 712 4.08 -5.00 31.36
C LEU A 712 5.22 -4.23 32.01
N VAL A 713 6.10 -3.57 31.24
CA VAL A 713 7.18 -2.73 31.79
C VAL A 713 6.60 -1.56 32.59
N ASN A 714 5.59 -0.89 32.06
CA ASN A 714 4.92 0.21 32.78
C ASN A 714 4.17 -0.30 34.03
N ALA A 715 3.52 -1.46 33.94
CA ALA A 715 2.85 -2.10 35.07
C ALA A 715 3.86 -2.42 36.17
N GLN A 716 5.01 -3.02 35.83
CA GLN A 716 6.10 -3.27 36.77
C GLN A 716 6.57 -1.98 37.47
N ASN A 717 6.74 -0.89 36.74
CA ASN A 717 7.22 0.37 37.29
C ASN A 717 6.18 1.10 38.17
N ILE A 718 4.90 1.09 37.78
CA ILE A 718 3.83 1.82 38.47
C ILE A 718 3.25 0.99 39.61
N LEU A 719 2.91 -0.28 39.35
CA LEU A 719 2.28 -1.13 40.36
C LEU A 719 3.26 -1.51 41.46
N ARG A 720 4.56 -1.70 41.19
CA ARG A 720 5.55 -1.97 42.25
C ARG A 720 5.65 -0.85 43.30
N LYS A 721 5.38 0.41 42.91
CA LYS A 721 5.35 1.55 43.85
C LYS A 721 4.10 1.54 44.75
N THR A 722 3.04 0.83 44.35
CA THR A 722 1.75 0.77 45.06
C THR A 722 1.47 -0.60 45.69
N LEU A 723 2.19 -1.63 45.24
CA LEU A 723 2.15 -3.00 45.70
C LEU A 723 3.50 -3.34 46.34
N ASN A 724 3.59 -3.22 47.66
CA ASN A 724 4.80 -3.61 48.42
C ASN A 724 4.97 -5.14 48.55
N ASN A 725 4.36 -5.93 47.65
CA ASN A 725 4.38 -7.38 47.68
C ASN A 725 4.58 -7.90 46.24
N LYS A 726 5.63 -8.73 46.05
CA LYS A 726 6.01 -9.31 44.76
C LYS A 726 4.93 -10.25 44.20
N GLU A 727 4.33 -11.10 45.02
CA GLU A 727 3.27 -12.03 44.60
C GLU A 727 2.06 -11.27 44.05
N LYS A 728 1.66 -10.16 44.70
CA LYS A 728 0.57 -9.30 44.20
C LYS A 728 0.91 -8.62 42.88
N LEU A 729 2.17 -8.25 42.69
CA LEU A 729 2.64 -7.69 41.41
C LEU A 729 2.58 -8.76 40.31
N ASP A 730 3.10 -9.95 40.58
CA ASP A 730 3.10 -11.07 39.64
C ASP A 730 1.67 -11.48 39.27
N GLU A 731 0.74 -11.49 40.23
CA GLU A 731 -0.69 -11.69 39.98
C GLU A 731 -1.26 -10.63 39.02
N CYS A 732 -0.97 -9.34 39.24
CA CYS A 732 -1.41 -8.27 38.33
C CYS A 732 -0.84 -8.43 36.91
N LEU A 733 0.44 -8.79 36.79
CA LEU A 733 1.07 -9.02 35.49
C LEU A 733 0.43 -10.21 34.76
N ASN A 734 0.16 -11.31 35.47
CA ASN A 734 -0.52 -12.48 34.91
C ASN A 734 -1.94 -12.15 34.42
N ILE A 735 -2.68 -11.30 35.14
CA ILE A 735 -4.00 -10.82 34.70
C ILE A 735 -3.89 -10.04 33.39
N LEU A 736 -2.93 -9.12 33.28
CA LEU A 736 -2.69 -8.35 32.06
C LEU A 736 -2.29 -9.25 30.88
N ILE A 737 -1.44 -10.25 31.11
CA ILE A 737 -1.03 -11.24 30.10
C ILE A 737 -2.24 -12.06 29.64
N ASN A 738 -3.05 -12.56 30.57
CA ASN A 738 -4.24 -13.35 30.23
C ASN A 738 -5.28 -12.52 29.46
N ALA A 739 -5.49 -11.26 29.85
CA ALA A 739 -6.36 -10.35 29.11
C ALA A 739 -5.80 -10.08 27.69
N TYR A 740 -4.49 -9.91 27.54
CA TYR A 740 -3.88 -9.75 26.21
C TYR A 740 -3.97 -11.03 25.37
N LYS A 741 -3.88 -12.22 25.98
CA LYS A 741 -4.07 -13.50 25.30
C LYS A 741 -5.46 -13.61 24.67
N GLU A 742 -6.51 -13.17 25.37
CA GLU A 742 -7.86 -13.10 24.80
C GLU A 742 -7.92 -12.17 23.57
N ILE A 743 -7.17 -11.05 23.59
CA ILE A 743 -7.08 -10.14 22.44
C ILE A 743 -6.34 -10.81 21.26
N ILE A 744 -5.25 -11.52 21.50
CA ILE A 744 -4.50 -12.23 20.44
C ILE A 744 -5.40 -13.24 19.71
N MET A 745 -6.26 -13.96 20.44
CA MET A 745 -7.20 -14.89 19.84
C MET A 745 -8.16 -14.18 18.86
N GLU A 746 -8.55 -12.93 19.15
CA GLU A 746 -9.36 -12.10 18.24
C GLU A 746 -8.53 -11.44 17.12
N MET A 747 -7.23 -11.26 17.31
CA MET A 747 -6.32 -10.61 16.36
C MET A 747 -5.97 -11.46 15.15
N GLU A 748 -6.07 -12.78 15.27
CA GLU A 748 -5.70 -13.71 14.19
C GLU A 748 -4.28 -13.44 13.66
N VAL A 749 -3.26 -13.75 14.47
CA VAL A 749 -1.87 -13.62 14.02
C VAL A 749 -1.52 -14.82 13.13
N THR A 750 -1.10 -14.55 11.90
CA THR A 750 -0.74 -15.55 10.90
C THR A 750 0.76 -15.47 10.60
N TYR A 751 1.47 -16.59 10.49
CA TYR A 751 2.89 -16.57 10.07
C TYR A 751 3.25 -17.71 9.12
N ALA A 752 4.10 -17.44 8.13
CA ALA A 752 4.69 -18.40 7.21
C ALA A 752 6.21 -18.48 7.40
N SER A 753 6.79 -19.67 7.29
CA SER A 753 8.23 -19.86 7.21
C SER A 753 8.60 -20.90 6.17
N GLU A 754 9.73 -20.70 5.50
CA GLU A 754 10.26 -21.64 4.52
C GLU A 754 11.78 -21.46 4.32
N ILE A 755 12.42 -22.48 3.79
CA ILE A 755 13.80 -22.41 3.27
C ILE A 755 13.69 -22.35 1.74
N GLN A 756 14.29 -21.33 1.13
CA GLN A 756 14.27 -21.12 -0.31
C GLN A 756 15.68 -21.28 -0.89
N ASN A 757 15.77 -21.79 -2.11
CA ASN A 757 16.98 -21.67 -2.93
C ASN A 757 17.06 -20.23 -3.48
N ILE A 758 18.25 -19.64 -3.48
CA ILE A 758 18.52 -18.28 -3.97
C ILE A 758 19.10 -18.32 -5.38
#